data_AF-A0A7Y8GPM9-F1
#
_entry.id   AF-A0A7Y8GPM9-F1
#
_cell.length_a   1.000
_cell.length_b   1.000
_cell.length_c   1.000
_cell.angle_alpha   90.00
_cell.angle_beta   90.00
_cell.angle_gamma   90.00
#
_symmetry.space_group_name_H-M   'P 1'
#
loop_
_entity.id
_entity.type
_entity.pdbx_description
1 polymer ?
#
loop_
_entity_poly.entity_id
_entity_poly.type
_entity_poly.pdbx_seq_one_letter_code
_entity_poly.pdbx_strand_id
1 'polypeptide(L)'
;MLKTICLTAALGAAMGSTAGAADLEFDGRHARAETAAAGGYRLHAPQGEVRVSAQPMRSETASVLFDALFGLAQQEMADDRVDAIRDPAFNHGKPVPCACFQTGERWPYVWTRDVSFAADLALSRLDPIRTRQSLQFKLSTARDGHTPGLFVAQDTGSGGSWPISSDRVVWFLAARGLLDDAAFADQVWQALQATLAQDREAVFDARIGLYRGETSFLDWREQTYPDWTREDVRFIGESFALSTNVLHYEALRLAERLARQHGDARAATYGQWADALARQIDARFWREDAGQYMSYIGEAAHPVPYAKYDLLALSLGVLADVFPADRARRALANYPAVAGGSPVVWPQEAQQPIYHNRGIWPFVSAYSLRAARRLDDAPRIAMEIESLMRGTALAGSNMENYEMRTLAVHVDEGVLSGPVVNSPRQLWSVAGYLSMVLEGVFGVEDDGRIAPKLPVSLVPRLFGDRDRIRLDDGKQRYVLVRPKQLAGELLVAGAIQRDGSTTTVQLVPLAGRVAMPSPAIVRPAAVFAPATPAAPVPRETTAGWQIPVPADHVLWRDGQRLSPAQGIATLARDGASHCLSLTRREGALESLHSPMTCVGPQQVLAGATHWQWTAPSAGRWRARLRYDNPNGPINTGVTAAVKTLVLQCEGKPDQRRPIVMPHSVGEQDSTAVEFEAPAGSCRIALEEGFNMSALTHFAKYNGGKGGKDGVLNEARVSALTLMPVSLSLEPRR
;
A
#
# COMPACT_ATOMS: atom_id res chain seq x y z
N MET A 1 16.83 74.85 -8.04
CA MET A 1 16.32 73.84 -7.11
C MET A 1 15.54 72.80 -7.90
N LEU A 2 16.19 71.70 -8.28
CA LEU A 2 15.55 70.57 -8.93
C LEU A 2 16.24 69.31 -8.38
N LYS A 3 15.58 68.62 -7.47
CA LYS A 3 15.83 67.23 -7.04
C LYS A 3 14.73 66.86 -6.05
N THR A 4 14.42 65.56 -5.99
CA THR A 4 13.59 64.88 -4.99
C THR A 4 12.12 64.60 -5.34
N ILE A 5 11.87 63.83 -6.41
CA ILE A 5 10.76 62.85 -6.44
C ILE A 5 11.20 61.63 -7.25
N CYS A 6 11.90 60.69 -6.63
CA CYS A 6 12.15 59.34 -7.15
C CYS A 6 12.66 58.46 -5.99
N LEU A 7 11.85 58.25 -4.95
CA LEU A 7 12.24 57.35 -3.85
C LEU A 7 11.02 56.76 -3.11
N THR A 8 10.02 56.29 -3.84
CA THR A 8 8.86 55.57 -3.22
C THR A 8 8.38 54.35 -3.99
N ALA A 9 8.82 54.13 -5.23
CA ALA A 9 8.39 52.96 -6.03
C ALA A 9 9.26 51.69 -5.87
N ALA A 10 10.45 51.80 -5.23
CA ALA A 10 11.38 50.66 -5.12
C ALA A 10 11.21 49.80 -3.85
N LEU A 11 10.50 50.28 -2.82
CA LEU A 11 10.29 49.52 -1.57
C LEU A 11 9.10 48.53 -1.63
N GLY A 12 8.14 48.72 -2.54
CA GLY A 12 6.98 47.83 -2.68
C GLY A 12 7.28 46.47 -3.33
N ALA A 13 8.27 46.41 -4.24
CA ALA A 13 8.63 45.17 -4.93
C ALA A 13 9.49 44.23 -4.07
N ALA A 14 10.35 44.79 -3.19
CA ALA A 14 11.20 44.00 -2.30
C ALA A 14 10.40 43.32 -1.17
N MET A 15 9.39 44.00 -0.60
CA MET A 15 8.52 43.42 0.44
C MET A 15 7.53 42.38 -0.10
N GLY A 16 7.15 42.47 -1.39
CA GLY A 16 6.32 41.44 -2.04
C GLY A 16 7.06 40.11 -2.26
N SER A 17 8.38 40.15 -2.46
CA SER A 17 9.21 38.95 -2.69
C SER A 17 9.54 38.17 -1.41
N THR A 18 9.69 38.85 -0.27
CA THR A 18 10.04 38.22 1.01
C THR A 18 8.83 37.63 1.73
N ALA A 19 7.65 38.25 1.61
CA ALA A 19 6.40 37.70 2.15
C ALA A 19 6.02 36.38 1.45
N GLY A 20 6.02 36.35 0.11
CA GLY A 20 5.66 35.14 -0.63
C GLY A 20 6.58 33.91 -0.42
N ALA A 21 7.76 34.08 0.17
CA ALA A 21 8.71 33.00 0.43
C ALA A 21 8.55 32.37 1.83
N ALA A 22 7.95 33.09 2.76
CA ALA A 22 7.73 32.69 4.15
C ALA A 22 6.27 32.26 4.42
N ASP A 23 5.33 32.76 3.63
CA ASP A 23 3.89 32.57 3.80
C ASP A 23 3.33 31.48 2.86
N LEU A 24 2.32 30.75 3.31
CA LEU A 24 1.56 29.76 2.55
C LEU A 24 0.08 29.90 2.87
N GLU A 25 -0.74 30.04 1.83
CA GLU A 25 -2.20 30.08 1.94
C GLU A 25 -2.81 28.94 1.13
N PHE A 26 -3.77 28.23 1.72
CA PHE A 26 -4.56 27.21 1.04
C PHE A 26 -5.91 27.05 1.74
N ASP A 27 -6.98 27.05 0.95
CA ASP A 27 -8.35 26.87 1.45
C ASP A 27 -8.71 27.84 2.60
N GLY A 28 -8.30 29.11 2.47
CA GLY A 28 -8.53 30.17 3.46
C GLY A 28 -7.73 30.02 4.77
N ARG A 29 -6.87 29.00 4.87
CA ARG A 29 -5.96 28.79 6.00
C ARG A 29 -4.56 29.27 5.63
N HIS A 30 -3.87 29.86 6.60
CA HIS A 30 -2.57 30.49 6.42
C HIS A 30 -1.53 29.89 7.36
N ALA A 31 -0.33 29.65 6.85
CA ALA A 31 0.84 29.28 7.63
C ALA A 31 2.04 30.17 7.25
N ARG A 32 2.90 30.48 8.22
CA ARG A 32 4.08 31.34 8.01
C ARG A 32 5.28 30.82 8.77
N ALA A 33 6.46 30.85 8.17
CA ALA A 33 7.70 30.55 8.88
C ALA A 33 8.62 31.76 9.03
N GLU A 34 9.32 31.83 10.16
CA GLU A 34 10.30 32.86 10.46
C GLU A 34 11.60 32.21 10.96
N THR A 35 12.74 32.81 10.61
CA THR A 35 14.03 32.42 11.19
C THR A 35 14.07 32.81 12.66
N ALA A 36 14.52 31.91 13.52
CA ALA A 36 14.78 32.15 14.93
C ALA A 36 16.29 32.27 15.21
N ALA A 37 16.66 32.63 16.44
CA ALA A 37 18.05 32.69 16.86
C ALA A 37 18.75 31.33 16.74
N ALA A 38 20.08 31.35 16.63
CA ALA A 38 20.94 30.16 16.60
C ALA A 38 20.60 29.12 15.50
N GLY A 39 19.96 29.54 14.40
CA GLY A 39 19.68 28.67 13.25
C GLY A 39 18.39 27.84 13.37
N GLY A 40 17.53 28.14 14.34
CA GLY A 40 16.18 27.58 14.43
C GLY A 40 15.14 28.35 13.61
N TYR A 41 13.88 27.94 13.70
CA TYR A 41 12.73 28.56 13.04
C TYR A 41 11.50 28.61 13.97
N ARG A 42 10.55 29.48 13.64
CA ARG A 42 9.17 29.48 14.18
C ARG A 42 8.20 29.28 13.04
N LEU A 43 7.33 28.28 13.15
CA LEU A 43 6.23 28.04 12.22
C LEU A 43 4.93 28.47 12.90
N HIS A 44 4.26 29.47 12.34
CA HIS A 44 2.91 29.88 12.74
C HIS A 44 1.91 29.12 11.88
N ALA A 45 1.38 28.00 12.39
CA ALA A 45 0.34 27.22 11.75
C ALA A 45 -1.05 27.66 12.27
N PRO A 46 -2.15 27.32 11.58
CA PRO A 46 -3.51 27.62 12.03
C PRO A 46 -3.84 27.14 13.46
N GLN A 47 -3.25 26.03 13.90
CA GLN A 47 -3.47 25.44 15.22
C GLN A 47 -2.56 26.02 16.31
N GLY A 48 -1.52 26.78 15.94
CA GLY A 48 -0.59 27.38 16.89
C GLY A 48 0.83 27.58 16.36
N GLU A 49 1.68 28.19 17.19
CA GLU A 49 3.11 28.31 16.94
C GLU A 49 3.83 26.99 17.24
N VAL A 50 4.66 26.53 16.32
CA VAL A 50 5.58 25.40 16.46
C VAL A 50 7.02 25.92 16.42
N ARG A 51 7.80 25.61 17.45
CA ARG A 51 9.21 25.96 17.52
C ARG A 51 10.05 24.85 16.93
N VAL A 52 10.91 25.20 15.98
CA VAL A 52 11.82 24.27 15.32
C VAL A 52 13.23 24.63 15.75
N SER A 53 13.83 23.76 16.55
CA SER A 53 15.22 23.92 16.99
C SER A 53 16.18 23.76 15.81
N ALA A 54 17.41 24.27 15.92
CA ALA A 54 18.44 24.03 14.92
C ALA A 54 18.68 22.52 14.76
N GLN A 55 18.68 22.03 13.52
CA GLN A 55 18.79 20.61 13.19
C GLN A 55 20.15 20.27 12.59
N PRO A 56 20.57 18.99 12.62
CA PRO A 56 21.85 18.57 12.06
C PRO A 56 21.98 18.81 10.55
N MET A 57 20.92 18.54 9.78
CA MET A 57 20.87 18.85 8.35
C MET A 57 20.16 20.19 8.14
N ARG A 58 20.59 20.93 7.11
CA ARG A 58 20.05 22.25 6.81
C ARG A 58 19.88 22.45 5.31
N SER A 59 18.68 22.84 4.90
CA SER A 59 18.48 23.44 3.58
C SER A 59 18.62 24.96 3.68
N GLU A 60 19.13 25.56 2.61
CA GLU A 60 19.17 27.01 2.41
C GLU A 60 18.51 27.32 1.07
N THR A 61 17.22 27.58 1.12
CA THR A 61 16.41 28.01 -0.03
C THR A 61 15.96 29.46 0.16
N ALA A 62 15.36 30.06 -0.88
CA ALA A 62 14.68 31.34 -0.71
C ALA A 62 13.42 31.21 0.16
N SER A 63 12.82 30.03 0.23
CA SER A 63 11.64 29.78 1.05
C SER A 63 12.02 29.41 2.48
N VAL A 64 11.88 30.37 3.40
CA VAL A 64 12.04 30.14 4.84
C VAL A 64 11.08 29.05 5.32
N LEU A 65 9.89 28.98 4.72
CA LEU A 65 8.92 27.93 5.01
C LEU A 65 9.45 26.54 4.65
N PHE A 66 9.99 26.35 3.44
CA PHE A 66 10.60 25.08 3.05
C PHE A 66 11.71 24.64 4.03
N ASP A 67 12.59 25.57 4.38
CA ASP A 67 13.71 25.28 5.29
C ASP A 67 13.23 24.96 6.71
N ALA A 68 12.22 25.68 7.22
CA ALA A 68 11.64 25.43 8.53
C ALA A 68 10.92 24.08 8.61
N LEU A 69 10.20 23.67 7.56
CA LEU A 69 9.50 22.39 7.53
C LEU A 69 10.46 21.21 7.40
N PHE A 70 11.59 21.37 6.69
CA PHE A 70 12.66 20.38 6.71
C PHE A 70 13.28 20.24 8.11
N GLY A 71 13.42 21.35 8.84
CA GLY A 71 13.81 21.32 10.25
C GLY A 71 12.78 20.61 11.13
N LEU A 72 11.49 20.88 10.93
CA LEU A 72 10.41 20.22 11.67
C LEU A 72 10.42 18.71 11.47
N ALA A 73 10.59 18.23 10.23
CA ALA A 73 10.65 16.79 9.95
C ALA A 73 11.84 16.10 10.68
N GLN A 74 13.00 16.75 10.77
CA GLN A 74 14.13 16.21 11.53
C GLN A 74 13.88 16.21 13.04
N GLN A 75 13.21 17.24 13.57
CA GLN A 75 12.81 17.30 14.97
C GLN A 75 11.83 16.17 15.31
N GLU A 76 10.80 15.97 14.48
CA GLU A 76 9.82 14.91 14.66
C GLU A 76 10.45 13.50 14.53
N MET A 77 11.38 13.32 13.58
CA MET A 77 12.17 12.08 13.50
C MET A 77 12.93 11.83 14.81
N ALA A 78 13.49 12.86 15.44
CA ALA A 78 14.17 12.74 16.73
C ALA A 78 13.18 12.44 17.87
N ASP A 79 11.98 13.03 17.86
CA ASP A 79 10.92 12.76 18.84
C ASP A 79 10.37 11.33 18.74
N ASP A 80 10.44 10.71 17.56
CA ASP A 80 10.08 9.31 17.33
C ASP A 80 11.19 8.31 17.72
N ARG A 81 12.41 8.79 18.04
CA ARG A 81 13.46 7.94 18.61
C ARG A 81 13.16 7.69 20.08
N VAL A 82 12.84 6.43 20.41
CA VAL A 82 12.52 6.02 21.79
C VAL A 82 13.45 4.92 22.26
N ASP A 83 13.67 4.82 23.57
CA ASP A 83 14.42 3.70 24.18
C ASP A 83 13.48 2.57 24.66
N ALA A 84 12.18 2.82 24.64
CA ALA A 84 11.16 1.81 24.89
C ALA A 84 9.88 2.14 24.11
N ILE A 85 9.29 1.10 23.54
CA ILE A 85 8.01 1.15 22.83
C ILE A 85 6.87 0.66 23.73
N ARG A 86 5.64 1.04 23.40
CA ARG A 86 4.43 0.78 24.17
C ARG A 86 3.25 0.53 23.23
N ASP A 87 2.44 -0.46 23.56
CA ASP A 87 1.14 -0.66 22.93
C ASP A 87 0.21 -1.34 23.94
N PRO A 88 -1.03 -0.89 24.15
CA PRO A 88 -1.96 -1.53 25.10
C PRO A 88 -2.20 -3.01 24.81
N ALA A 89 -2.13 -3.43 23.54
CA ALA A 89 -2.28 -4.81 23.10
C ALA A 89 -1.03 -5.67 23.32
N PHE A 90 0.09 -5.09 23.78
CA PHE A 90 1.32 -5.83 24.08
C PHE A 90 1.85 -5.51 25.48
N ASN A 91 2.29 -6.53 26.22
CA ASN A 91 2.88 -6.38 27.54
C ASN A 91 2.02 -5.53 28.52
N HIS A 92 0.69 -5.53 28.34
CA HIS A 92 -0.27 -4.73 29.09
C HIS A 92 0.03 -3.21 29.06
N GLY A 93 0.51 -2.70 27.93
CA GLY A 93 0.89 -1.29 27.78
C GLY A 93 2.15 -0.89 28.56
N LYS A 94 2.81 -1.83 29.24
CA LYS A 94 4.08 -1.56 29.92
C LYS A 94 5.19 -1.42 28.87
N PRO A 95 6.12 -0.48 29.06
CA PRO A 95 7.22 -0.26 28.13
C PRO A 95 8.03 -1.53 27.87
N VAL A 96 8.35 -1.76 26.59
CA VAL A 96 9.25 -2.80 26.11
C VAL A 96 10.55 -2.13 25.67
N PRO A 97 11.69 -2.39 26.33
CA PRO A 97 12.97 -1.81 25.93
C PRO A 97 13.29 -2.13 24.48
N CYS A 98 13.48 -1.10 23.68
CA CYS A 98 13.75 -1.16 22.24
C CYS A 98 14.30 0.22 21.86
N ALA A 99 15.60 0.30 21.56
CA ALA A 99 16.17 1.51 20.95
C ALA A 99 15.70 1.57 19.49
N CYS A 100 14.45 1.97 19.31
CA CYS A 100 13.70 1.80 18.07
C CYS A 100 13.01 3.12 17.69
N PHE A 101 12.37 3.14 16.53
CA PHE A 101 11.40 4.17 16.20
C PHE A 101 10.02 3.72 16.67
N GLN A 102 9.30 4.59 17.39
CA GLN A 102 7.84 4.50 17.42
C GLN A 102 7.29 5.07 16.12
N THR A 103 6.11 4.63 15.67
CA THR A 103 5.64 4.97 14.32
C THR A 103 4.77 6.22 14.26
N GLY A 104 4.44 6.82 15.40
CA GLY A 104 3.89 8.17 15.50
C GLY A 104 3.45 8.49 16.92
N GLU A 105 2.92 9.69 17.15
CA GLU A 105 2.47 10.11 18.49
C GLU A 105 1.38 9.23 19.07
N ARG A 106 0.39 8.87 18.25
CA ARG A 106 -0.70 7.98 18.64
C ARG A 106 -0.36 6.51 18.45
N TRP A 107 0.83 6.22 17.92
CA TRP A 107 1.33 4.89 17.60
C TRP A 107 2.70 4.65 18.27
N PRO A 108 2.74 4.56 19.62
CA PRO A 108 4.00 4.47 20.38
C PRO A 108 4.70 3.09 20.28
N TYR A 109 4.50 2.35 19.18
CA TYR A 109 4.98 0.99 18.92
C TYR A 109 5.75 0.91 17.59
N VAL A 110 6.44 -0.20 17.33
CA VAL A 110 6.96 -0.50 15.98
C VAL A 110 5.84 -1.19 15.21
N TRP A 111 5.35 -0.58 14.15
CA TRP A 111 4.43 -1.22 13.18
C TRP A 111 5.19 -1.57 11.90
N THR A 112 4.98 -2.78 11.40
CA THR A 112 5.78 -3.43 10.35
C THR A 112 5.71 -2.64 9.06
N ARG A 113 4.52 -2.19 8.64
CA ARG A 113 4.35 -1.41 7.40
C ARG A 113 4.93 -0.01 7.55
N ASP A 114 4.57 0.67 8.63
CA ASP A 114 5.00 2.04 8.93
C ASP A 114 6.53 2.17 8.97
N VAL A 115 7.21 1.31 9.76
CA VAL A 115 8.67 1.33 9.83
C VAL A 115 9.30 0.94 8.50
N SER A 116 8.66 0.04 7.73
CA SER A 116 9.23 -0.42 6.47
C SER A 116 9.18 0.67 5.40
N PHE A 117 8.03 1.34 5.24
CA PHE A 117 7.92 2.45 4.30
C PHE A 117 8.78 3.64 4.73
N ALA A 118 8.88 3.94 6.03
CA ALA A 118 9.75 4.99 6.54
C ALA A 118 11.24 4.67 6.32
N ALA A 119 11.63 3.41 6.50
CA ALA A 119 12.98 2.93 6.27
C ALA A 119 13.40 3.03 4.80
N ASP A 120 12.53 2.64 3.86
CA ASP A 120 12.79 2.78 2.42
C ASP A 120 12.78 4.25 1.97
N LEU A 121 11.97 5.11 2.60
CA LEU A 121 11.91 6.54 2.28
C LEU A 121 13.14 7.33 2.77
N ALA A 122 13.58 7.12 4.01
CA ALA A 122 14.69 7.92 4.55
C ALA A 122 15.48 7.26 5.68
N LEU A 123 14.82 6.48 6.56
CA LEU A 123 15.44 6.13 7.85
C LEU A 123 16.64 5.19 7.69
N SER A 124 16.63 4.28 6.71
CA SER A 124 17.78 3.38 6.48
C SER A 124 19.06 4.15 6.20
N ARG A 125 18.94 5.31 5.55
CA ARG A 125 20.07 6.20 5.26
C ARG A 125 20.43 7.10 6.44
N LEU A 126 19.42 7.65 7.12
CA LEU A 126 19.61 8.70 8.12
C LEU A 126 19.93 8.17 9.53
N ASP A 127 19.44 6.99 9.88
CA ASP A 127 19.69 6.32 11.17
C ASP A 127 19.70 4.78 11.01
N PRO A 128 20.67 4.24 10.24
CA PRO A 128 20.71 2.82 9.90
C PRO A 128 20.71 1.89 11.12
N ILE A 129 21.35 2.31 12.22
CA ILE A 129 21.44 1.50 13.44
C ILE A 129 20.06 1.32 14.07
N ARG A 130 19.33 2.41 14.32
CA ARG A 130 18.01 2.36 14.93
C ARG A 130 16.97 1.74 13.98
N THR A 131 17.11 1.96 12.68
CA THR A 131 16.26 1.29 11.68
C THR A 131 16.46 -0.22 11.70
N ARG A 132 17.71 -0.71 11.72
CA ARG A 132 17.98 -2.17 11.88
C ARG A 132 17.37 -2.72 13.16
N GLN A 133 17.53 -2.03 14.30
CA GLN A 133 16.95 -2.45 15.58
C GLN A 133 15.41 -2.53 15.52
N SER A 134 14.77 -1.56 14.89
CA SER A 134 13.31 -1.53 14.72
C SER A 134 12.82 -2.65 13.80
N LEU A 135 13.57 -2.96 12.72
CA LEU A 135 13.26 -4.09 11.84
C LEU A 135 13.48 -5.44 12.53
N GLN A 136 14.57 -5.60 13.28
CA GLN A 136 14.89 -6.81 14.06
C GLN A 136 13.81 -7.12 15.11
N PHE A 137 13.19 -6.10 15.70
CA PHE A 137 12.07 -6.27 16.62
C PHE A 137 10.88 -7.05 16.00
N LYS A 138 10.73 -6.98 14.67
CA LYS A 138 9.69 -7.69 13.89
C LYS A 138 10.11 -9.08 13.39
N LEU A 139 11.36 -9.49 13.62
CA LEU A 139 11.80 -10.84 13.32
C LEU A 139 11.47 -11.77 14.49
N SER A 140 10.95 -12.96 14.18
CA SER A 140 10.52 -13.92 15.18
C SER A 140 10.78 -15.35 14.74
N THR A 141 11.28 -16.16 15.68
CA THR A 141 11.16 -17.62 15.55
C THR A 141 9.73 -18.06 15.84
N ALA A 142 9.40 -19.30 15.46
CA ALA A 142 8.22 -19.95 15.98
C ALA A 142 8.42 -20.39 17.44
N ARG A 143 7.30 -20.56 18.15
CA ARG A 143 7.17 -21.10 19.52
C ARG A 143 6.23 -22.30 19.59
N ASP A 144 5.85 -22.87 18.45
CA ASP A 144 5.01 -24.07 18.33
C ASP A 144 5.82 -25.38 18.54
N GLY A 145 7.15 -25.29 18.63
CA GLY A 145 8.06 -26.40 18.90
C GLY A 145 8.40 -27.25 17.68
N HIS A 146 7.83 -26.98 16.50
CA HIS A 146 8.04 -27.80 15.30
C HIS A 146 8.30 -27.02 14.01
N THR A 147 8.01 -25.71 13.96
CA THR A 147 8.24 -24.90 12.76
C THR A 147 9.61 -24.23 12.82
N PRO A 148 10.61 -24.68 12.03
CA PRO A 148 11.90 -24.02 11.99
C PRO A 148 11.84 -22.74 11.14
N GLY A 149 12.67 -21.76 11.48
CA GLY A 149 12.87 -20.57 10.66
C GLY A 149 12.76 -19.26 11.44
N LEU A 150 13.09 -18.18 10.74
CA LEU A 150 12.92 -16.81 11.17
C LEU A 150 11.85 -16.19 10.28
N PHE A 151 10.86 -15.53 10.85
CA PHE A 151 9.72 -14.99 10.11
C PHE A 151 9.54 -13.52 10.44
N VAL A 152 9.02 -12.78 9.47
CA VAL A 152 8.52 -11.42 9.71
C VAL A 152 7.14 -11.54 10.38
N ALA A 153 6.98 -10.89 11.54
CA ALA A 153 5.71 -10.77 12.20
C ALA A 153 4.80 -9.81 11.41
N GLN A 154 3.62 -10.26 11.00
CA GLN A 154 2.55 -9.37 10.55
C GLN A 154 1.82 -8.86 11.77
N ASP A 155 1.68 -7.54 11.89
CA ASP A 155 0.90 -6.93 12.97
C ASP A 155 -0.58 -7.31 12.90
N THR A 156 -1.37 -6.86 13.88
CA THR A 156 -2.82 -7.09 13.83
C THR A 156 -3.42 -6.48 12.56
N GLY A 157 -4.27 -7.21 11.86
CA GLY A 157 -4.89 -6.78 10.61
C GLY A 157 -6.19 -7.53 10.33
N SER A 158 -6.69 -7.42 9.11
CA SER A 158 -7.94 -8.05 8.66
C SER A 158 -7.99 -9.54 9.03
N GLY A 159 -9.08 -9.98 9.66
CA GLY A 159 -9.35 -11.41 9.86
C GLY A 159 -8.47 -12.14 10.85
N GLY A 160 -7.73 -11.43 11.70
CA GLY A 160 -6.74 -12.04 12.59
C GLY A 160 -5.34 -12.12 11.99
N SER A 161 -5.00 -11.15 11.11
CA SER A 161 -3.67 -10.92 10.52
C SER A 161 -3.34 -11.88 9.36
N TRP A 162 -2.08 -12.33 9.25
CA TRP A 162 -1.64 -13.26 8.22
C TRP A 162 -2.42 -14.58 8.32
N PRO A 163 -2.88 -15.16 7.19
CA PRO A 163 -2.49 -14.85 5.82
C PRO A 163 -3.42 -13.91 5.05
N ILE A 164 -4.39 -13.27 5.70
CA ILE A 164 -5.24 -12.25 5.04
C ILE A 164 -4.42 -11.00 4.79
N SER A 165 -3.68 -10.58 5.81
CA SER A 165 -2.64 -9.58 5.74
C SER A 165 -1.30 -10.23 5.35
N SER A 166 -1.09 -10.49 4.06
CA SER A 166 0.15 -11.08 3.54
C SER A 166 1.19 -10.04 3.13
N ASP A 167 0.96 -8.76 3.45
CA ASP A 167 1.79 -7.65 3.00
C ASP A 167 3.02 -7.39 3.89
N ARG A 168 3.24 -8.17 4.96
CA ARG A 168 4.48 -8.20 5.78
C ARG A 168 5.76 -8.30 4.97
N VAL A 169 5.67 -8.83 3.74
CA VAL A 169 6.77 -8.87 2.78
C VAL A 169 7.38 -7.48 2.50
N VAL A 170 6.64 -6.38 2.77
CA VAL A 170 7.16 -5.00 2.76
C VAL A 170 8.39 -4.81 3.65
N TRP A 171 8.55 -5.62 4.70
CA TRP A 171 9.74 -5.60 5.54
C TRP A 171 11.04 -5.81 4.74
N PHE A 172 11.00 -6.59 3.67
CA PHE A 172 12.16 -6.81 2.80
C PHE A 172 12.46 -5.63 1.87
N LEU A 173 11.45 -4.80 1.54
CA LEU A 173 11.67 -3.54 0.85
C LEU A 173 12.54 -2.61 1.72
N ALA A 174 12.26 -2.56 3.01
CA ALA A 174 13.04 -1.78 3.98
C ALA A 174 14.45 -2.34 4.20
N ALA A 175 14.55 -3.65 4.43
CA ALA A 175 15.81 -4.29 4.82
C ALA A 175 16.90 -4.24 3.74
N ARG A 176 16.52 -4.08 2.45
CA ARG A 176 17.47 -4.10 1.32
C ARG A 176 18.55 -3.01 1.40
N GLY A 177 18.26 -1.89 2.06
CA GLY A 177 19.19 -0.77 2.23
C GLY A 177 20.18 -0.92 3.40
N LEU A 178 20.09 -2.01 4.17
CA LEU A 178 20.80 -2.17 5.46
C LEU A 178 21.67 -3.43 5.51
N LEU A 179 22.00 -4.00 4.35
CA LEU A 179 22.73 -5.25 4.19
C LEU A 179 24.26 -5.10 4.34
N ASP A 180 24.73 -3.90 4.71
CA ASP A 180 26.13 -3.61 5.01
C ASP A 180 26.60 -4.27 6.33
N ASP A 181 25.68 -4.52 7.26
CA ASP A 181 25.93 -5.30 8.47
C ASP A 181 25.70 -6.79 8.22
N ALA A 182 26.77 -7.58 8.31
CA ALA A 182 26.74 -9.00 7.96
C ALA A 182 25.76 -9.81 8.83
N ALA A 183 25.66 -9.51 10.14
CA ALA A 183 24.78 -10.24 11.04
C ALA A 183 23.30 -9.98 10.70
N PHE A 184 22.95 -8.72 10.41
CA PHE A 184 21.62 -8.36 9.94
C PHE A 184 21.34 -8.93 8.54
N ALA A 185 22.30 -8.88 7.61
CA ALA A 185 22.15 -9.47 6.28
C ALA A 185 21.87 -10.99 6.34
N ASP A 186 22.54 -11.72 7.24
CA ASP A 186 22.26 -13.15 7.48
C ASP A 186 20.84 -13.37 8.02
N GLN A 187 20.36 -12.53 8.94
CA GLN A 187 18.99 -12.58 9.43
C GLN A 187 17.97 -12.28 8.32
N VAL A 188 18.24 -11.27 7.49
CA VAL A 188 17.40 -10.94 6.32
C VAL A 188 17.34 -12.14 5.38
N TRP A 189 18.48 -12.77 5.08
CA TRP A 189 18.52 -13.92 4.20
C TRP A 189 17.73 -15.11 4.76
N GLN A 190 17.84 -15.41 6.05
CA GLN A 190 17.05 -16.47 6.69
C GLN A 190 15.55 -16.15 6.65
N ALA A 191 15.17 -14.92 7.01
CA ALA A 191 13.78 -14.49 7.05
C ALA A 191 13.13 -14.46 5.67
N LEU A 192 13.88 -14.04 4.65
CA LEU A 192 13.41 -13.95 3.28
C LEU A 192 13.08 -15.32 2.71
N GLN A 193 13.96 -16.31 2.91
CA GLN A 193 13.71 -17.67 2.45
C GLN A 193 12.49 -18.30 3.12
N ALA A 194 12.39 -18.18 4.45
CA ALA A 194 11.29 -18.76 5.21
C ALA A 194 9.94 -18.10 4.90
N THR A 195 9.92 -16.76 4.80
CA THR A 195 8.71 -16.00 4.48
C THR A 195 8.24 -16.29 3.05
N LEU A 196 9.15 -16.28 2.05
CA LEU A 196 8.78 -16.61 0.67
C LEU A 196 8.31 -18.05 0.52
N ALA A 197 8.91 -19.01 1.22
CA ALA A 197 8.44 -20.40 1.20
C ALA A 197 7.03 -20.51 1.81
N GLN A 198 6.81 -19.89 2.96
CA GLN A 198 5.52 -19.88 3.65
C GLN A 198 4.42 -19.22 2.81
N ASP A 199 4.69 -18.05 2.21
CA ASP A 199 3.70 -17.33 1.41
C ASP A 199 3.46 -18.02 0.05
N ARG A 200 4.50 -18.67 -0.52
CA ARG A 200 4.36 -19.51 -1.73
C ARG A 200 3.45 -20.70 -1.51
N GLU A 201 3.46 -21.28 -0.31
CA GLU A 201 2.55 -22.35 0.06
C GLU A 201 1.15 -21.81 0.38
N ALA A 202 1.05 -20.80 1.24
CA ALA A 202 -0.20 -20.38 1.86
C ALA A 202 -1.09 -19.49 0.98
N VAL A 203 -0.51 -18.58 0.20
CA VAL A 203 -1.28 -17.51 -0.48
C VAL A 203 -1.02 -17.37 -1.98
N PHE A 204 -0.04 -18.08 -2.55
CA PHE A 204 0.17 -18.08 -4.00
C PHE A 204 -0.87 -18.97 -4.72
N ASP A 205 -1.60 -18.38 -5.65
CA ASP A 205 -2.49 -19.10 -6.55
C ASP A 205 -1.76 -19.45 -7.85
N ALA A 206 -1.43 -20.72 -8.06
CA ALA A 206 -0.68 -21.15 -9.25
C ALA A 206 -1.45 -21.01 -10.57
N ARG A 207 -2.79 -20.94 -10.52
CA ARG A 207 -3.62 -20.77 -11.73
C ARG A 207 -3.68 -19.31 -12.13
N ILE A 208 -3.91 -18.42 -11.17
CA ILE A 208 -3.93 -16.98 -11.44
C ILE A 208 -2.49 -16.45 -11.62
N GLY A 209 -1.51 -17.09 -10.97
CA GLY A 209 -0.11 -16.70 -10.97
C GLY A 209 0.19 -15.47 -10.10
N LEU A 210 -0.64 -15.22 -9.09
CA LEU A 210 -0.57 -14.08 -8.17
C LEU A 210 -0.66 -14.55 -6.71
N TYR A 211 -0.20 -13.71 -5.79
CA TYR A 211 -0.32 -13.86 -4.35
C TYR A 211 -1.61 -13.20 -3.87
N ARG A 212 -2.43 -13.93 -3.11
CA ARG A 212 -3.66 -13.44 -2.48
C ARG A 212 -3.33 -12.57 -1.26
N GLY A 213 -4.30 -11.76 -0.85
CA GLY A 213 -4.23 -11.00 0.40
C GLY A 213 -4.58 -9.53 0.22
N GLU A 214 -4.59 -8.81 1.34
CA GLU A 214 -5.03 -7.42 1.41
C GLU A 214 -4.09 -6.45 0.69
N THR A 215 -4.61 -5.25 0.41
CA THR A 215 -3.83 -4.11 -0.08
C THR A 215 -2.93 -3.57 1.03
N SER A 216 -1.67 -3.29 0.71
CA SER A 216 -0.74 -2.77 1.71
C SER A 216 -1.11 -1.35 2.16
N PHE A 217 -1.03 -1.10 3.47
CA PHE A 217 -1.47 0.11 4.18
C PHE A 217 -2.99 0.41 4.14
N LEU A 218 -3.73 -0.06 3.13
CA LEU A 218 -5.15 0.19 2.96
C LEU A 218 -6.04 -0.83 3.73
N ASP A 219 -5.65 -1.17 4.96
CA ASP A 219 -6.22 -2.25 5.79
C ASP A 219 -7.55 -1.93 6.48
N TRP A 220 -8.03 -0.69 6.38
CA TRP A 220 -9.40 -0.36 6.79
C TRP A 220 -10.36 -0.72 5.65
N ARG A 221 -10.71 -2.01 5.60
CA ARG A 221 -11.43 -2.63 4.48
C ARG A 221 -12.65 -1.85 4.00
N GLU A 222 -13.45 -1.29 4.90
CA GLU A 222 -14.66 -0.53 4.53
C GLU A 222 -14.37 0.72 3.70
N GLN A 223 -13.14 1.24 3.78
CA GLN A 223 -12.71 2.43 3.07
C GLN A 223 -12.25 2.15 1.62
N THR A 224 -11.83 0.91 1.34
CA THR A 224 -11.11 0.56 0.09
C THR A 224 -11.76 -0.60 -0.65
N TYR A 225 -12.32 -1.57 0.08
CA TYR A 225 -13.04 -2.73 -0.40
C TYR A 225 -14.55 -2.47 -0.40
N PRO A 226 -15.36 -3.32 -1.08
CA PRO A 226 -16.80 -3.21 -1.01
C PRO A 226 -17.32 -3.27 0.43
N ASP A 227 -18.37 -2.50 0.72
CA ASP A 227 -18.94 -2.35 2.06
C ASP A 227 -19.31 -3.68 2.75
N TRP A 228 -19.77 -4.65 1.96
CA TRP A 228 -20.14 -5.98 2.42
C TRP A 228 -18.96 -6.81 2.96
N THR A 229 -17.72 -6.37 2.77
CA THR A 229 -16.53 -6.98 3.37
C THR A 229 -16.30 -6.57 4.84
N ARG A 230 -17.08 -5.61 5.36
CA ARG A 230 -17.00 -5.16 6.76
C ARG A 230 -17.05 -6.32 7.76
N GLU A 231 -17.97 -7.25 7.56
CA GLU A 231 -18.21 -8.38 8.48
C GLU A 231 -17.76 -9.73 7.91
N ASP A 232 -17.27 -9.73 6.66
CA ASP A 232 -16.71 -10.91 5.99
C ASP A 232 -15.45 -10.53 5.20
N VAL A 233 -14.28 -10.89 5.75
CA VAL A 233 -12.96 -10.64 5.15
C VAL A 233 -12.49 -11.76 4.21
N ARG A 234 -13.31 -12.79 3.98
CA ARG A 234 -12.98 -13.90 3.07
C ARG A 234 -12.59 -13.38 1.68
N PHE A 235 -13.36 -12.44 1.14
CA PHE A 235 -13.05 -11.84 -0.16
C PHE A 235 -11.65 -11.21 -0.17
N ILE A 236 -11.25 -10.53 0.88
CA ILE A 236 -9.92 -9.91 0.98
C ILE A 236 -8.83 -10.99 0.90
N GLY A 237 -9.00 -12.07 1.67
CA GLY A 237 -8.10 -13.22 1.66
C GLY A 237 -8.06 -14.04 0.37
N GLU A 238 -9.08 -13.91 -0.50
CA GLU A 238 -9.14 -14.59 -1.79
C GLU A 238 -8.82 -13.68 -2.98
N SER A 239 -8.92 -12.36 -2.79
CA SER A 239 -8.59 -11.34 -3.78
C SER A 239 -7.08 -11.20 -3.96
N PHE A 240 -6.69 -10.55 -5.05
CA PHE A 240 -5.28 -10.27 -5.34
C PHE A 240 -5.07 -8.76 -5.39
N ALA A 241 -4.29 -8.22 -4.47
CA ALA A 241 -3.93 -6.80 -4.42
C ALA A 241 -2.66 -6.49 -5.21
N LEU A 242 -2.63 -5.37 -5.92
CA LEU A 242 -1.48 -4.93 -6.71
C LEU A 242 -0.27 -4.66 -5.83
N SER A 243 -0.42 -3.88 -4.76
CA SER A 243 0.68 -3.55 -3.83
C SER A 243 1.33 -4.82 -3.28
N THR A 244 0.54 -5.76 -2.77
CA THR A 244 1.04 -7.05 -2.25
C THR A 244 1.80 -7.86 -3.30
N ASN A 245 1.32 -7.90 -4.54
CA ASN A 245 2.02 -8.62 -5.62
C ASN A 245 3.32 -7.91 -6.05
N VAL A 246 3.34 -6.58 -6.10
CA VAL A 246 4.57 -5.82 -6.37
C VAL A 246 5.60 -6.01 -5.25
N LEU A 247 5.18 -6.03 -3.99
CA LEU A 247 6.08 -6.28 -2.86
C LEU A 247 6.64 -7.72 -2.87
N HIS A 248 5.83 -8.72 -3.24
CA HIS A 248 6.32 -10.08 -3.46
C HIS A 248 7.31 -10.15 -4.63
N TYR A 249 7.08 -9.39 -5.71
CA TYR A 249 8.04 -9.28 -6.82
C TYR A 249 9.38 -8.71 -6.35
N GLU A 250 9.38 -7.62 -5.59
CA GLU A 250 10.59 -7.02 -5.00
C GLU A 250 11.32 -8.01 -4.07
N ALA A 251 10.59 -8.73 -3.21
CA ALA A 251 11.17 -9.74 -2.33
C ALA A 251 11.78 -10.92 -3.11
N LEU A 252 11.14 -11.38 -4.19
CA LEU A 252 11.70 -12.42 -5.07
C LEU A 252 12.98 -11.94 -5.77
N ARG A 253 13.03 -10.66 -6.21
CA ARG A 253 14.24 -10.06 -6.78
C ARG A 253 15.36 -9.90 -5.76
N LEU A 254 15.03 -9.53 -4.52
CA LEU A 254 15.99 -9.53 -3.42
C LEU A 254 16.51 -10.95 -3.17
N ALA A 255 15.63 -11.96 -3.14
CA ALA A 255 16.00 -13.35 -2.90
C ALA A 255 16.89 -13.90 -4.01
N GLU A 256 16.59 -13.59 -5.28
CA GLU A 256 17.45 -13.93 -6.41
C GLU A 256 18.86 -13.36 -6.22
N ARG A 257 18.97 -12.07 -5.87
CA ARG A 257 20.26 -11.39 -5.69
C ARG A 257 21.06 -11.98 -4.53
N LEU A 258 20.43 -12.16 -3.36
CA LEU A 258 21.09 -12.73 -2.19
C LEU A 258 21.48 -14.20 -2.42
N ALA A 259 20.61 -15.00 -3.04
CA ALA A 259 20.92 -16.38 -3.41
C ALA A 259 22.18 -16.47 -4.28
N ARG A 260 22.35 -15.58 -5.27
CA ARG A 260 23.57 -15.52 -6.10
C ARG A 260 24.81 -15.21 -5.26
N GLN A 261 24.72 -14.28 -4.31
CA GLN A 261 25.82 -13.93 -3.41
C GLN A 261 26.22 -15.09 -2.50
N HIS A 262 25.27 -15.90 -2.07
CA HIS A 262 25.50 -17.09 -1.25
C HIS A 262 25.82 -18.37 -2.06
N GLY A 263 25.84 -18.31 -3.39
CA GLY A 263 26.03 -19.50 -4.24
C GLY A 263 24.85 -20.49 -4.18
N ASP A 264 23.66 -20.04 -3.81
CA ASP A 264 22.46 -20.86 -3.70
C ASP A 264 21.78 -21.06 -5.06
N ALA A 265 21.57 -22.34 -5.44
CA ALA A 265 20.97 -22.72 -6.71
C ALA A 265 19.52 -22.19 -6.90
N ARG A 266 18.81 -21.88 -5.80
CA ARG A 266 17.46 -21.29 -5.85
C ARG A 266 17.42 -19.90 -6.45
N ALA A 267 18.56 -19.24 -6.66
CA ALA A 267 18.63 -17.98 -7.40
C ALA A 267 17.85 -18.03 -8.73
N ALA A 268 18.02 -19.11 -9.50
CA ALA A 268 17.32 -19.29 -10.77
C ALA A 268 15.81 -19.43 -10.57
N THR A 269 15.38 -20.16 -9.54
CA THR A 269 13.96 -20.33 -9.19
C THR A 269 13.32 -19.00 -8.79
N TYR A 270 13.98 -18.22 -7.92
CA TYR A 270 13.47 -16.91 -7.51
C TYR A 270 13.36 -15.95 -8.70
N GLY A 271 14.36 -15.91 -9.59
CA GLY A 271 14.30 -15.10 -10.81
C GLY A 271 13.14 -15.51 -11.73
N GLN A 272 12.95 -16.81 -11.96
CA GLN A 272 11.83 -17.32 -12.77
C GLN A 272 10.46 -16.99 -12.16
N TRP A 273 10.33 -17.08 -10.83
CA TRP A 273 9.11 -16.69 -10.13
C TRP A 273 8.84 -15.20 -10.23
N ALA A 274 9.87 -14.36 -10.08
CA ALA A 274 9.74 -12.91 -10.23
C ALA A 274 9.32 -12.53 -11.66
N ASP A 275 9.95 -13.13 -12.68
CA ASP A 275 9.61 -12.88 -14.09
C ASP A 275 8.17 -13.30 -14.41
N ALA A 276 7.73 -14.45 -13.89
CA ALA A 276 6.35 -14.92 -14.05
C ALA A 276 5.35 -14.01 -13.37
N LEU A 277 5.66 -13.56 -12.16
CA LEU A 277 4.82 -12.65 -11.38
C LEU A 277 4.68 -11.29 -12.08
N ALA A 278 5.77 -10.71 -12.59
CA ALA A 278 5.73 -9.45 -13.34
C ALA A 278 4.80 -9.52 -14.55
N ARG A 279 4.85 -10.62 -15.31
CA ARG A 279 3.93 -10.84 -16.44
C ARG A 279 2.47 -10.91 -16.02
N GLN A 280 2.18 -11.57 -14.89
CA GLN A 280 0.80 -11.66 -14.39
C GLN A 280 0.33 -10.33 -13.80
N ILE A 281 1.20 -9.55 -13.16
CA ILE A 281 0.87 -8.22 -12.68
C ILE A 281 0.37 -7.36 -13.85
N ASP A 282 1.15 -7.26 -14.92
CA ASP A 282 0.77 -6.49 -16.10
C ASP A 282 -0.51 -7.02 -16.76
N ALA A 283 -0.60 -8.34 -16.98
CA ALA A 283 -1.71 -8.96 -17.68
C ALA A 283 -3.06 -8.87 -16.94
N ARG A 284 -3.03 -8.86 -15.59
CA ARG A 284 -4.26 -8.97 -14.78
C ARG A 284 -4.71 -7.64 -14.19
N PHE A 285 -3.78 -6.75 -13.80
CA PHE A 285 -4.15 -5.48 -13.17
C PHE A 285 -4.33 -4.34 -14.17
N TRP A 286 -3.72 -4.42 -15.36
CA TRP A 286 -3.88 -3.37 -16.37
C TRP A 286 -5.30 -3.36 -16.94
N ARG A 287 -5.90 -2.17 -16.95
CA ARG A 287 -7.24 -1.93 -17.48
C ARG A 287 -7.16 -0.89 -18.60
N GLU A 288 -7.19 -1.35 -19.85
CA GLU A 288 -6.94 -0.48 -21.03
C GLU A 288 -7.96 0.65 -21.18
N ASP A 289 -9.25 0.42 -20.90
CA ASP A 289 -10.31 1.45 -20.99
C ASP A 289 -10.14 2.57 -19.95
N ALA A 290 -9.51 2.27 -18.81
CA ALA A 290 -9.17 3.26 -17.79
C ALA A 290 -7.75 3.84 -17.96
N GLY A 291 -6.88 3.16 -18.71
CA GLY A 291 -5.46 3.49 -18.78
C GLY A 291 -4.77 3.43 -17.41
N GLN A 292 -5.18 2.48 -16.57
CA GLN A 292 -4.78 2.38 -15.17
C GLN A 292 -4.53 0.94 -14.73
N TYR A 293 -3.78 0.78 -13.63
CA TYR A 293 -3.64 -0.49 -12.91
C TYR A 293 -4.61 -0.53 -11.72
N MET A 294 -5.47 -1.54 -11.70
CA MET A 294 -6.44 -1.74 -10.62
C MET A 294 -5.74 -2.03 -9.29
N SER A 295 -6.31 -1.55 -8.19
CA SER A 295 -5.82 -1.78 -6.82
C SER A 295 -5.89 -3.25 -6.42
N TYR A 296 -6.97 -3.92 -6.80
CA TYR A 296 -7.17 -5.35 -6.59
C TYR A 296 -8.08 -5.95 -7.67
N ILE A 297 -8.01 -7.27 -7.83
CA ILE A 297 -8.91 -8.06 -8.66
C ILE A 297 -9.62 -9.13 -7.83
N GLY A 298 -10.76 -9.60 -8.32
CA GLY A 298 -11.59 -10.59 -7.64
C GLY A 298 -10.91 -11.95 -7.42
N GLU A 299 -11.57 -12.78 -6.62
CA GLU A 299 -11.08 -14.12 -6.26
C GLU A 299 -10.90 -15.04 -7.48
N ALA A 300 -10.07 -16.09 -7.35
CA ALA A 300 -9.75 -16.98 -8.46
C ALA A 300 -11.01 -17.62 -9.09
N ALA A 301 -12.05 -17.88 -8.30
CA ALA A 301 -13.34 -18.39 -8.75
C ALA A 301 -14.12 -17.42 -9.64
N HIS A 302 -13.90 -16.12 -9.46
CA HIS A 302 -14.60 -15.04 -10.14
C HIS A 302 -13.62 -13.87 -10.36
N PRO A 303 -12.63 -14.02 -11.27
CA PRO A 303 -11.52 -13.08 -11.42
C PRO A 303 -11.95 -11.84 -12.21
N VAL A 304 -12.80 -11.02 -11.58
CA VAL A 304 -13.38 -9.80 -12.16
C VAL A 304 -12.53 -8.56 -11.85
N PRO A 305 -12.55 -7.56 -12.75
CA PRO A 305 -11.86 -6.29 -12.52
C PRO A 305 -12.65 -5.39 -11.56
N TYR A 306 -12.02 -4.93 -10.48
CA TYR A 306 -12.61 -3.90 -9.62
C TYR A 306 -12.17 -2.51 -10.08
N ALA A 307 -13.13 -1.61 -10.30
CA ALA A 307 -12.87 -0.23 -10.70
C ALA A 307 -12.38 0.64 -9.52
N LYS A 308 -11.35 0.17 -8.82
CA LYS A 308 -10.66 0.85 -7.73
C LYS A 308 -9.18 0.91 -8.06
N TYR A 309 -8.55 2.04 -7.83
CA TYR A 309 -7.15 2.31 -8.14
C TYR A 309 -6.50 2.93 -6.91
N ASP A 310 -5.26 2.58 -6.61
CA ASP A 310 -4.54 3.14 -5.47
C ASP A 310 -3.15 3.64 -5.86
N LEU A 311 -2.76 4.78 -5.29
CA LEU A 311 -1.58 5.52 -5.71
C LEU A 311 -0.28 4.87 -5.23
N LEU A 312 -0.32 4.21 -4.06
CA LEU A 312 0.87 3.57 -3.50
C LEU A 312 1.27 2.37 -4.37
N ALA A 313 0.34 1.48 -4.72
CA ALA A 313 0.60 0.31 -5.54
C ALA A 313 1.09 0.71 -6.94
N LEU A 314 0.48 1.73 -7.54
CA LEU A 314 0.95 2.31 -8.81
C LEU A 314 2.38 2.82 -8.68
N SER A 315 2.68 3.58 -7.62
CA SER A 315 4.01 4.14 -7.41
C SER A 315 5.06 3.05 -7.17
N LEU A 316 4.75 2.04 -6.36
CA LEU A 316 5.61 0.89 -6.13
C LEU A 316 5.92 0.14 -7.43
N GLY A 317 4.91 -0.11 -8.28
CA GLY A 317 5.14 -0.83 -9.54
C GLY A 317 5.96 -0.02 -10.55
N VAL A 318 5.82 1.32 -10.56
CA VAL A 318 6.71 2.20 -11.35
C VAL A 318 8.16 2.11 -10.83
N LEU A 319 8.35 2.14 -9.51
CA LEU A 319 9.68 2.10 -8.89
C LEU A 319 10.37 0.73 -9.02
N ALA A 320 9.59 -0.34 -9.02
CA ALA A 320 10.05 -1.71 -9.24
C ALA A 320 10.34 -2.03 -10.72
N ASP A 321 10.07 -1.08 -11.64
CA ASP A 321 10.09 -1.27 -13.09
C ASP A 321 9.30 -2.53 -13.55
N VAL A 322 8.19 -2.84 -12.87
CA VAL A 322 7.38 -4.04 -13.15
C VAL A 322 6.36 -3.81 -14.28
N PHE A 323 6.06 -2.54 -14.58
CA PHE A 323 5.14 -2.14 -15.63
C PHE A 323 5.87 -1.84 -16.93
N PRO A 324 5.27 -2.13 -18.10
CA PRO A 324 5.71 -1.54 -19.36
C PRO A 324 5.80 -0.01 -19.27
N ALA A 325 6.87 0.56 -19.80
CA ALA A 325 7.21 1.98 -19.58
C ALA A 325 6.16 2.96 -20.12
N ASP A 326 5.44 2.61 -21.20
CA ASP A 326 4.34 3.40 -21.74
C ASP A 326 3.11 3.37 -20.80
N ARG A 327 2.74 2.19 -20.28
CA ARG A 327 1.66 2.01 -19.32
C ARG A 327 1.96 2.70 -17.99
N ALA A 328 3.19 2.62 -17.50
CA ALA A 328 3.65 3.35 -16.31
C ALA A 328 3.42 4.86 -16.45
N ARG A 329 3.85 5.45 -17.58
CA ARG A 329 3.63 6.89 -17.87
C ARG A 329 2.15 7.24 -17.98
N ARG A 330 1.36 6.44 -18.70
CA ARG A 330 -0.08 6.66 -18.86
C ARG A 330 -0.81 6.60 -17.51
N ALA A 331 -0.55 5.57 -16.71
CA ALA A 331 -1.21 5.38 -15.42
C ALA A 331 -0.91 6.52 -14.46
N LEU A 332 0.35 6.92 -14.27
CA LEU A 332 0.68 7.99 -13.33
C LEU A 332 0.15 9.36 -13.78
N ALA A 333 0.28 9.66 -15.08
CA ALA A 333 -0.24 10.92 -15.64
C ALA A 333 -1.77 11.02 -15.53
N ASN A 334 -2.47 9.90 -15.75
CA ASN A 334 -3.92 9.83 -15.68
C ASN A 334 -4.46 9.61 -14.25
N TYR A 335 -3.60 9.41 -13.25
CA TYR A 335 -4.07 9.20 -11.88
C TYR A 335 -4.73 10.49 -11.36
N PRO A 336 -6.00 10.46 -10.92
CA PRO A 336 -6.72 11.68 -10.55
C PRO A 336 -6.06 12.45 -9.41
N ALA A 337 -6.29 13.76 -9.40
CA ALA A 337 -5.84 14.64 -8.33
C ALA A 337 -6.96 15.60 -7.92
N VAL A 338 -6.83 16.18 -6.74
CA VAL A 338 -7.65 17.27 -6.23
C VAL A 338 -6.74 18.44 -5.83
N ALA A 339 -7.31 19.58 -5.46
CA ALA A 339 -6.53 20.79 -5.13
C ALA A 339 -5.49 20.55 -4.01
N GLY A 340 -5.80 19.69 -3.03
CA GLY A 340 -4.90 19.32 -1.95
C GLY A 340 -3.76 18.40 -2.37
N GLY A 341 -3.87 17.67 -3.48
CA GLY A 341 -2.90 16.67 -3.93
C GLY A 341 -3.57 15.41 -4.47
N SER A 342 -2.82 14.30 -4.48
CA SER A 342 -3.29 13.02 -5.00
C SER A 342 -3.93 12.17 -3.91
N PRO A 343 -5.22 11.79 -4.03
CA PRO A 343 -5.85 10.91 -3.06
C PRO A 343 -5.26 9.49 -3.13
N VAL A 344 -5.22 8.80 -1.99
CA VAL A 344 -4.59 7.47 -1.91
C VAL A 344 -5.36 6.39 -2.67
N VAL A 345 -6.67 6.57 -2.83
CA VAL A 345 -7.55 5.69 -3.62
C VAL A 345 -8.43 6.51 -4.55
N TRP A 346 -8.87 5.90 -5.65
CA TRP A 346 -9.82 6.47 -6.60
C TRP A 346 -10.70 5.38 -7.23
N PRO A 347 -11.98 5.64 -7.54
CA PRO A 347 -12.81 6.75 -7.09
C PRO A 347 -13.13 6.67 -5.58
N GLN A 348 -13.80 7.70 -5.05
CA GLN A 348 -14.24 7.76 -3.65
C GLN A 348 -15.60 7.06 -3.47
N GLU A 349 -15.88 6.59 -2.27
CA GLU A 349 -17.19 6.05 -1.86
C GLU A 349 -17.97 7.11 -1.09
N ALA A 350 -19.21 7.39 -1.50
CA ALA A 350 -20.01 8.48 -0.92
C ALA A 350 -20.47 8.22 0.51
N GLN A 351 -20.54 6.95 0.93
CA GLN A 351 -21.08 6.52 2.22
C GLN A 351 -19.99 6.14 3.24
N GLN A 352 -18.72 6.39 2.92
CA GLN A 352 -17.60 6.09 3.81
C GLN A 352 -17.06 7.37 4.45
N PRO A 353 -16.74 7.35 5.77
CA PRO A 353 -16.10 8.48 6.43
C PRO A 353 -14.70 8.72 5.86
N ILE A 354 -14.10 9.85 6.23
CA ILE A 354 -12.76 10.22 5.76
C ILE A 354 -11.71 9.38 6.51
N TYR A 355 -10.86 8.66 5.78
CA TYR A 355 -9.61 8.04 6.27
C TYR A 355 -8.71 7.65 5.09
N HIS A 356 -8.85 6.44 4.53
CA HIS A 356 -8.31 6.11 3.21
C HIS A 356 -9.20 6.70 2.12
N ASN A 357 -10.53 6.53 2.26
CA ASN A 357 -11.50 7.23 1.43
C ASN A 357 -11.39 8.74 1.70
N ARG A 358 -11.35 9.54 0.64
CA ARG A 358 -11.12 10.99 0.68
C ARG A 358 -9.83 11.39 1.41
N GLY A 359 -8.85 10.50 1.52
CA GLY A 359 -7.59 10.74 2.21
C GLY A 359 -6.43 11.11 1.28
N ILE A 360 -5.61 12.07 1.71
CA ILE A 360 -4.23 12.26 1.24
C ILE A 360 -3.29 11.81 2.36
N TRP A 361 -2.35 10.94 2.03
CA TRP A 361 -1.37 10.42 2.99
C TRP A 361 0.03 10.86 2.55
N PRO A 362 0.77 11.64 3.36
CA PRO A 362 2.03 12.24 2.94
C PRO A 362 3.07 11.23 2.45
N PHE A 363 3.20 10.08 3.12
CA PHE A 363 4.16 9.07 2.66
C PHE A 363 3.81 8.52 1.27
N VAL A 364 2.51 8.38 0.93
CA VAL A 364 2.06 7.97 -0.41
C VAL A 364 2.37 9.05 -1.44
N SER A 365 2.18 10.34 -1.10
CA SER A 365 2.64 11.46 -1.93
C SER A 365 4.15 11.43 -2.17
N ALA A 366 4.96 11.03 -1.18
CA ALA A 366 6.40 10.85 -1.34
C ALA A 366 6.76 9.69 -2.29
N TYR A 367 6.03 8.56 -2.24
CA TYR A 367 6.19 7.48 -3.23
C TYR A 367 5.76 7.92 -4.64
N SER A 368 4.65 8.66 -4.76
CA SER A 368 4.18 9.26 -6.03
C SER A 368 5.23 10.23 -6.59
N LEU A 369 5.87 11.02 -5.73
CA LEU A 369 6.99 11.89 -6.09
C LEU A 369 8.19 11.09 -6.63
N ARG A 370 8.60 10.01 -5.96
CA ARG A 370 9.67 9.12 -6.45
C ARG A 370 9.30 8.50 -7.80
N ALA A 371 8.07 8.02 -7.97
CA ALA A 371 7.59 7.46 -9.24
C ALA A 371 7.56 8.51 -10.37
N ALA A 372 7.08 9.71 -10.07
CA ALA A 372 7.07 10.83 -11.00
C ALA A 372 8.49 11.23 -11.42
N ARG A 373 9.44 11.24 -10.48
CA ARG A 373 10.86 11.40 -10.77
C ARG A 373 11.37 10.29 -11.67
N ARG A 374 11.08 9.01 -11.39
CA ARG A 374 11.47 7.88 -12.27
C ARG A 374 11.00 8.10 -13.71
N LEU A 375 9.80 8.69 -13.88
CA LEU A 375 9.17 8.93 -15.16
C LEU A 375 9.40 10.33 -15.75
N ASP A 376 10.19 11.21 -15.12
CA ASP A 376 10.36 12.64 -15.46
C ASP A 376 9.03 13.41 -15.63
N ASP A 377 8.02 13.09 -14.83
CA ASP A 377 6.70 13.75 -14.83
C ASP A 377 6.75 15.05 -13.99
N ALA A 378 7.20 16.14 -14.63
CA ALA A 378 7.40 17.43 -13.95
C ALA A 378 6.13 17.98 -13.27
N PRO A 379 4.94 17.95 -13.89
CA PRO A 379 3.71 18.36 -13.23
C PRO A 379 3.39 17.55 -11.96
N ARG A 380 3.53 16.22 -11.99
CA ARG A 380 3.31 15.39 -10.80
C ARG A 380 4.36 15.66 -9.72
N ILE A 381 5.64 15.79 -10.09
CA ILE A 381 6.71 16.15 -9.13
C ILE A 381 6.36 17.44 -8.40
N ALA A 382 5.95 18.48 -9.13
CA ALA A 382 5.58 19.75 -8.54
C ALA A 382 4.41 19.58 -7.57
N MET A 383 3.34 18.92 -8.01
CA MET A 383 2.13 18.77 -7.21
C MET A 383 2.37 18.02 -5.89
N GLU A 384 3.15 16.93 -5.90
CA GLU A 384 3.41 16.18 -4.66
C GLU A 384 4.30 16.96 -3.69
N ILE A 385 5.30 17.70 -4.18
CA ILE A 385 6.09 18.62 -3.33
C ILE A 385 5.19 19.68 -2.71
N GLU A 386 4.30 20.29 -3.49
CA GLU A 386 3.37 21.29 -2.97
C GLU A 386 2.38 20.72 -1.96
N SER A 387 1.85 19.51 -2.20
CA SER A 387 0.92 18.82 -1.30
C SER A 387 1.59 18.54 0.06
N LEU A 388 2.81 17.99 0.04
CA LEU A 388 3.61 17.75 1.24
C LEU A 388 3.90 19.04 2.00
N MET A 389 4.34 20.09 1.31
CA MET A 389 4.60 21.39 1.93
C MET A 389 3.33 21.99 2.57
N ARG A 390 2.19 21.99 1.85
CA ARG A 390 0.91 22.53 2.34
C ARG A 390 0.42 21.76 3.55
N GLY A 391 0.39 20.43 3.47
CA GLY A 391 -0.09 19.56 4.55
C GLY A 391 0.68 19.81 5.85
N THR A 392 2.01 19.73 5.81
CA THR A 392 2.86 19.93 7.00
C THR A 392 2.78 21.37 7.52
N ALA A 393 2.77 22.38 6.66
CA ALA A 393 2.69 23.79 7.07
C ALA A 393 1.38 24.12 7.78
N LEU A 394 0.24 23.68 7.22
CA LEU A 394 -1.10 24.01 7.72
C LEU A 394 -1.53 23.17 8.93
N ALA A 395 -0.82 22.09 9.21
CA ALA A 395 -1.05 21.25 10.38
C ALA A 395 -0.04 21.53 11.51
N GLY A 396 1.13 22.09 11.18
CA GLY A 396 2.23 22.24 12.14
C GLY A 396 2.91 20.92 12.51
N SER A 397 2.68 19.84 11.76
CA SER A 397 3.24 18.51 11.99
C SER A 397 3.17 17.67 10.71
N ASN A 398 4.07 16.72 10.54
CA ASN A 398 3.92 15.68 9.52
C ASN A 398 2.86 14.66 9.97
N MET A 399 1.61 14.93 9.60
CA MET A 399 0.45 14.13 10.02
C MET A 399 0.37 12.80 9.27
N GLU A 400 -0.38 11.85 9.84
CA GLU A 400 -0.70 10.57 9.22
C GLU A 400 -1.47 10.75 7.91
N ASN A 401 -2.50 11.58 7.91
CA ASN A 401 -3.33 11.83 6.73
C ASN A 401 -4.07 13.18 6.79
N TYR A 402 -4.71 13.55 5.68
CA TYR A 402 -5.53 14.75 5.55
C TYR A 402 -6.78 14.47 4.72
N GLU A 403 -7.85 15.25 4.94
CA GLU A 403 -8.97 15.29 4.00
C GLU A 403 -8.49 15.88 2.66
N MET A 404 -8.78 15.17 1.57
CA MET A 404 -8.11 15.37 0.29
C MET A 404 -8.32 16.75 -0.35
N ARG A 405 -9.43 17.44 -0.09
CA ARG A 405 -9.75 18.72 -0.74
C ARG A 405 -9.16 19.88 0.02
N THR A 406 -9.36 19.86 1.33
CA THR A 406 -9.06 20.96 2.24
C THR A 406 -7.67 20.86 2.82
N LEU A 407 -7.06 19.66 2.83
CA LEU A 407 -5.87 19.32 3.63
C LEU A 407 -6.09 19.55 5.13
N ALA A 408 -7.34 19.46 5.61
CA ALA A 408 -7.64 19.55 7.02
C ALA A 408 -7.28 18.24 7.73
N VAL A 409 -6.80 18.37 8.97
CA VAL A 409 -6.52 17.21 9.85
C VAL A 409 -7.80 16.57 10.39
N HIS A 410 -8.92 17.27 10.29
CA HIS A 410 -10.27 16.80 10.59
C HIS A 410 -11.31 17.73 9.92
N VAL A 411 -12.39 17.16 9.42
CA VAL A 411 -13.58 17.82 8.86
C VAL A 411 -14.80 17.19 9.52
N ASP A 412 -15.71 18.03 10.01
CA ASP A 412 -16.95 17.58 10.63
C ASP A 412 -18.10 17.53 9.60
N GLU A 413 -18.56 16.31 9.29
CA GLU A 413 -19.66 15.97 8.40
C GLU A 413 -20.57 14.89 9.03
N GLY A 414 -20.69 14.88 10.37
CA GLY A 414 -21.47 13.89 11.11
C GLY A 414 -20.90 12.46 11.00
N VAL A 415 -21.67 11.51 10.48
CA VAL A 415 -21.20 10.11 10.35
C VAL A 415 -20.10 9.94 9.30
N LEU A 416 -19.91 10.94 8.43
CA LEU A 416 -18.86 10.97 7.41
C LEU A 416 -17.62 11.78 7.82
N SER A 417 -17.60 12.29 9.06
CA SER A 417 -16.49 13.07 9.60
C SER A 417 -15.16 12.32 9.54
N GLY A 418 -14.08 13.08 9.46
CA GLY A 418 -12.74 12.54 9.59
C GLY A 418 -11.68 13.47 9.00
N PRO A 419 -10.40 13.04 8.89
CA PRO A 419 -9.94 11.70 9.19
C PRO A 419 -10.35 11.14 10.56
N VAL A 420 -10.86 9.91 10.57
CA VAL A 420 -11.35 9.24 11.80
C VAL A 420 -10.22 8.98 12.81
N VAL A 421 -9.01 8.71 12.31
CA VAL A 421 -7.77 8.63 13.07
C VAL A 421 -6.71 9.41 12.31
N ASN A 422 -5.89 10.16 13.05
CA ASN A 422 -4.82 10.97 12.48
C ASN A 422 -3.76 11.26 13.55
N SER A 423 -2.60 10.65 13.42
CA SER A 423 -1.46 10.89 14.32
C SER A 423 -0.58 12.05 13.84
N PRO A 424 -0.22 13.00 14.72
CA PRO A 424 0.94 13.86 14.52
C PRO A 424 2.23 13.04 14.48
N ARG A 425 3.28 13.64 13.90
CA ARG A 425 4.62 13.07 13.71
C ARG A 425 4.57 11.61 13.28
N GLN A 426 3.77 11.32 12.25
CA GLN A 426 3.65 9.96 11.77
C GLN A 426 4.92 9.58 11.01
N LEU A 427 5.60 8.52 11.43
CA LEU A 427 6.97 8.21 11.06
C LEU A 427 7.17 8.08 9.53
N TRP A 428 6.24 7.45 8.82
CA TRP A 428 6.32 7.36 7.34
C TRP A 428 6.12 8.72 6.65
N SER A 429 5.40 9.66 7.26
CA SER A 429 5.11 10.99 6.74
C SER A 429 6.30 11.90 7.00
N VAL A 430 6.88 11.78 8.20
CA VAL A 430 8.18 12.37 8.57
C VAL A 430 9.25 11.92 7.57
N ALA A 431 9.40 10.61 7.36
CA ALA A 431 10.34 10.07 6.38
C ALA A 431 10.02 10.51 4.95
N GLY A 432 8.74 10.61 4.58
CA GLY A 432 8.30 11.12 3.29
C GLY A 432 8.73 12.57 3.05
N TYR A 433 8.62 13.44 4.06
CA TYR A 433 9.08 14.82 3.96
C TYR A 433 10.61 14.91 3.86
N LEU A 434 11.33 14.11 4.66
CA LEU A 434 12.80 14.01 4.58
C LEU A 434 13.25 13.56 3.18
N SER A 435 12.63 12.51 2.63
CA SER A 435 12.90 12.03 1.26
C SER A 435 12.58 13.10 0.20
N MET A 436 11.47 13.82 0.36
CA MET A 436 11.12 14.93 -0.55
C MET A 436 12.20 16.00 -0.62
N VAL A 437 12.83 16.35 0.51
CA VAL A 437 13.92 17.33 0.51
C VAL A 437 15.19 16.72 -0.10
N LEU A 438 15.65 15.58 0.44
CA LEU A 438 16.92 14.96 0.08
C LEU A 438 16.95 14.51 -1.38
N GLU A 439 16.00 13.67 -1.77
CA GLU A 439 15.90 13.12 -3.12
C GLU A 439 15.03 13.99 -4.00
N GLY A 440 13.85 14.38 -3.52
CA GLY A 440 12.85 15.07 -4.33
C GLY A 440 13.34 16.38 -4.95
N VAL A 441 13.89 17.27 -4.12
CA VAL A 441 14.40 18.59 -4.54
C VAL A 441 15.89 18.54 -4.88
N PHE A 442 16.73 18.06 -3.96
CA PHE A 442 18.18 18.10 -4.13
C PHE A 442 18.74 16.95 -4.96
N GLY A 443 17.97 15.88 -5.16
CA GLY A 443 18.38 14.74 -5.98
C GLY A 443 19.49 13.92 -5.36
N VAL A 444 19.63 13.90 -4.04
CA VAL A 444 20.65 13.09 -3.36
C VAL A 444 20.11 11.68 -3.18
N GLU A 445 20.54 10.78 -4.04
CA GLU A 445 20.10 9.39 -4.09
C GLU A 445 20.84 8.54 -3.03
N ASP A 446 20.34 7.34 -2.73
CA ASP A 446 20.87 6.47 -1.67
C ASP A 446 22.31 5.98 -1.91
N ASP A 447 22.70 5.85 -3.18
CA ASP A 447 24.07 5.51 -3.61
C ASP A 447 25.02 6.72 -3.60
N GLY A 448 24.55 7.89 -3.14
CA GLY A 448 25.31 9.14 -3.13
C GLY A 448 25.37 9.86 -4.48
N ARG A 449 24.71 9.34 -5.52
CA ARG A 449 24.56 10.03 -6.81
C ARG A 449 23.69 11.27 -6.65
N ILE A 450 24.01 12.32 -7.41
CA ILE A 450 23.25 13.58 -7.42
C ILE A 450 22.50 13.70 -8.74
N ALA A 451 21.18 13.53 -8.69
CA ALA A 451 20.27 13.53 -9.83
C ALA A 451 19.02 14.38 -9.55
N PRO A 452 19.14 15.71 -9.40
CA PRO A 452 17.99 16.59 -9.26
C PRO A 452 17.05 16.46 -10.45
N LYS A 453 15.75 16.47 -10.16
CA LYS A 453 14.65 16.58 -11.12
C LYS A 453 13.70 17.64 -10.61
N LEU A 454 14.01 18.89 -10.92
CA LEU A 454 13.35 20.06 -10.35
C LEU A 454 12.41 20.72 -11.36
N PRO A 455 11.09 20.69 -11.15
CA PRO A 455 10.14 21.38 -12.02
C PRO A 455 10.43 22.88 -12.07
N VAL A 456 10.38 23.46 -13.27
CA VAL A 456 10.59 24.89 -13.48
C VAL A 456 9.57 25.72 -12.70
N SER A 457 8.35 25.20 -12.50
CA SER A 457 7.30 25.82 -11.70
C SER A 457 7.65 26.03 -10.23
N LEU A 458 8.58 25.25 -9.66
CA LEU A 458 9.04 25.39 -8.28
C LEU A 458 10.23 26.34 -8.11
N VAL A 459 10.88 26.74 -9.22
CA VAL A 459 12.06 27.63 -9.16
C VAL A 459 11.74 28.98 -8.50
N PRO A 460 10.64 29.68 -8.81
CA PRO A 460 10.33 30.95 -8.14
C PRO A 460 10.23 30.82 -6.62
N ARG A 461 9.62 29.74 -6.10
CA ARG A 461 9.49 29.50 -4.66
C ARG A 461 10.81 29.14 -4.00
N LEU A 462 11.58 28.24 -4.60
CA LEU A 462 12.79 27.69 -3.98
C LEU A 462 14.02 28.59 -4.16
N PHE A 463 14.18 29.24 -5.31
CA PHE A 463 15.33 30.10 -5.60
C PHE A 463 15.05 31.57 -5.35
N GLY A 464 13.81 32.05 -5.52
CA GLY A 464 13.52 33.48 -5.56
C GLY A 464 14.46 34.19 -6.54
N ASP A 465 15.16 35.22 -6.06
CA ASP A 465 16.19 35.94 -6.82
C ASP A 465 17.61 35.35 -6.68
N ARG A 466 17.77 34.25 -5.94
CA ARG A 466 19.08 33.59 -5.75
C ARG A 466 19.44 32.73 -6.95
N ASP A 467 20.72 32.68 -7.28
CA ASP A 467 21.24 31.75 -8.30
C ASP A 467 21.47 30.34 -7.75
N ARG A 468 21.44 30.16 -6.42
CA ARG A 468 21.83 28.91 -5.76
C ARG A 468 20.93 28.58 -4.57
N ILE A 469 20.64 27.30 -4.41
CA ILE A 469 20.12 26.70 -3.17
C ILE A 469 21.09 25.64 -2.67
N ARG A 470 21.06 25.35 -1.37
CA ARG A 470 21.99 24.41 -0.74
C ARG A 470 21.29 23.43 0.18
N LEU A 471 21.84 22.23 0.27
CA LEU A 471 21.54 21.25 1.30
C LEU A 471 22.87 20.86 1.95
N ASP A 472 22.96 21.01 3.26
CA ASP A 472 24.05 20.53 4.09
C ASP A 472 23.52 19.35 4.89
N ASP A 473 24.04 18.14 4.66
CA ASP A 473 23.63 16.93 5.39
C ASP A 473 24.52 16.66 6.63
N GLY A 474 25.37 17.63 6.99
CA GLY A 474 26.35 17.52 8.08
C GLY A 474 27.66 16.84 7.67
N LYS A 475 27.70 16.18 6.51
CA LYS A 475 28.91 15.54 5.95
C LYS A 475 29.30 16.15 4.60
N GLN A 476 28.32 16.45 3.78
CA GLN A 476 28.43 16.94 2.42
C GLN A 476 27.49 18.13 2.23
N ARG A 477 27.93 19.05 1.36
CA ARG A 477 27.15 20.19 0.92
C ARG A 477 26.81 20.05 -0.55
N TYR A 478 25.53 19.97 -0.85
CA TYR A 478 25.01 19.91 -2.22
C TYR A 478 24.49 21.28 -2.62
N VAL A 479 25.00 21.82 -3.73
CA VAL A 479 24.64 23.14 -4.23
C VAL A 479 24.01 22.99 -5.60
N LEU A 480 22.74 23.35 -5.74
CA LEU A 480 22.09 23.44 -7.05
C LEU A 480 22.19 24.86 -7.56
N VAL A 481 22.72 25.03 -8.78
CA VAL A 481 22.86 26.32 -9.45
C VAL A 481 21.81 26.44 -10.54
N ARG A 482 20.97 27.47 -10.47
CA ARG A 482 19.91 27.77 -11.44
C ARG A 482 20.51 28.08 -12.82
N PRO A 483 19.87 27.69 -13.95
CA PRO A 483 20.31 28.15 -15.27
C PRO A 483 19.97 29.64 -15.47
N LYS A 484 20.79 30.34 -16.26
CA LYS A 484 20.57 31.76 -16.61
C LYS A 484 19.22 32.01 -17.30
N GLN A 485 18.75 31.03 -18.07
CA GLN A 485 17.44 31.05 -18.73
C GLN A 485 16.68 29.78 -18.32
N LEU A 486 15.45 29.97 -17.86
CA LEU A 486 14.53 28.86 -17.59
C LEU A 486 13.86 28.45 -18.91
N ALA A 487 13.98 27.18 -19.26
CA ALA A 487 13.35 26.60 -20.44
C ALA A 487 12.89 25.17 -20.12
N GLY A 488 11.86 24.70 -20.83
CA GLY A 488 11.22 23.41 -20.56
C GLY A 488 10.43 23.38 -19.25
N GLU A 489 9.99 22.19 -18.86
CA GLU A 489 9.19 21.97 -17.64
C GLU A 489 10.01 21.42 -16.48
N LEU A 490 11.14 20.76 -16.77
CA LEU A 490 11.98 20.07 -15.80
C LEU A 490 13.45 20.47 -15.95
N LEU A 491 14.09 20.80 -14.84
CA LEU A 491 15.53 20.98 -14.73
C LEU A 491 16.17 19.71 -14.18
N VAL A 492 17.28 19.31 -14.79
CA VAL A 492 18.07 18.13 -14.41
C VAL A 492 19.54 18.49 -14.19
N ALA A 493 20.33 17.53 -13.72
CA ALA A 493 21.77 17.70 -13.57
C ALA A 493 22.47 17.94 -14.92
N GLY A 494 23.20 19.05 -15.02
CA GLY A 494 24.18 19.31 -16.06
C GLY A 494 25.60 19.04 -15.54
N ALA A 495 26.48 20.04 -15.59
CA ALA A 495 27.83 19.90 -15.07
C ALA A 495 27.83 19.71 -13.55
N ILE A 496 28.55 18.68 -13.07
CA ILE A 496 28.75 18.40 -11.64
C ILE A 496 30.22 18.62 -11.31
N GLN A 497 30.48 19.47 -10.32
CA GLN A 497 31.82 19.76 -9.79
C GLN A 497 31.88 19.35 -8.33
N ARG A 498 32.94 18.65 -7.94
CA ARG A 498 33.19 18.22 -6.56
C ARG A 498 34.46 18.89 -6.05
N ASP A 499 34.35 19.62 -4.94
CA ASP A 499 35.44 20.29 -4.25
C ASP A 499 35.35 20.00 -2.75
N GLY A 500 36.26 19.15 -2.25
CA GLY A 500 36.21 18.64 -0.88
C GLY A 500 34.88 17.97 -0.56
N SER A 501 34.19 18.47 0.48
CA SER A 501 32.86 18.03 0.88
C SER A 501 31.71 18.78 0.18
N THR A 502 32.00 19.56 -0.86
CA THR A 502 30.98 20.32 -1.60
C THR A 502 30.80 19.77 -3.01
N THR A 503 29.57 19.40 -3.35
CA THR A 503 29.16 19.05 -4.72
C THR A 503 28.27 20.15 -5.30
N THR A 504 28.73 20.80 -6.36
CA THR A 504 27.97 21.82 -7.09
C THR A 504 27.42 21.25 -8.40
N VAL A 505 26.12 21.38 -8.61
CA VAL A 505 25.42 20.91 -9.81
C VAL A 505 24.82 22.09 -10.55
N GLN A 506 25.28 22.31 -11.78
CA GLN A 506 24.62 23.24 -12.68
C GLN A 506 23.34 22.60 -13.21
N LEU A 507 22.19 23.17 -12.89
CA LEU A 507 20.91 22.73 -13.44
C LEU A 507 20.79 23.17 -14.90
N VAL A 508 20.25 22.29 -15.73
CA VAL A 508 19.97 22.51 -17.16
C VAL A 508 18.58 21.99 -17.52
N PRO A 509 17.89 22.57 -18.53
CA PRO A 509 16.64 22.02 -19.04
C PRO A 509 16.81 20.58 -19.52
N LEU A 510 15.83 19.71 -19.20
CA LEU A 510 15.77 18.37 -19.79
C LEU A 510 15.45 18.50 -21.30
N ALA A 511 16.37 18.05 -22.15
CA ALA A 511 16.22 18.10 -23.61
C ALA A 511 15.48 16.86 -24.16
N GLY A 512 14.76 17.03 -25.28
CA GLY A 512 14.27 15.92 -26.09
C GLY A 512 13.09 15.12 -25.52
N ARG A 513 12.45 15.59 -24.45
CA ARG A 513 11.23 14.97 -23.89
C ARG A 513 9.97 15.72 -24.29
N VAL A 514 8.91 14.95 -24.51
CA VAL A 514 7.54 15.45 -24.69
C VAL A 514 7.02 15.89 -23.33
N ALA A 515 6.39 17.08 -23.27
CA ALA A 515 5.70 17.57 -22.09
C ALA A 515 4.66 16.56 -21.61
N MET A 516 4.64 16.30 -20.31
CA MET A 516 3.63 15.43 -19.70
C MET A 516 2.37 16.26 -19.40
N PRO A 517 1.16 15.71 -19.59
CA PRO A 517 -0.04 16.43 -19.22
C PRO A 517 -0.08 16.63 -17.71
N SER A 518 -0.50 17.82 -17.26
CA SER A 518 -0.78 18.03 -15.85
C SER A 518 -1.86 17.07 -15.35
N PRO A 519 -1.75 16.55 -14.11
CA PRO A 519 -2.80 15.74 -13.50
C PRO A 519 -4.17 16.43 -13.60
N ALA A 520 -5.19 15.68 -14.00
CA ALA A 520 -6.55 16.21 -14.04
C ALA A 520 -7.03 16.51 -12.61
N ILE A 521 -7.22 17.79 -12.29
CA ILE A 521 -7.83 18.21 -11.02
C ILE A 521 -9.33 17.97 -11.12
N VAL A 522 -9.80 16.90 -10.47
CA VAL A 522 -11.20 16.47 -10.57
C VAL A 522 -12.09 17.33 -9.69
N ARG A 523 -13.23 17.75 -10.24
CA ARG A 523 -14.22 18.56 -9.52
C ARG A 523 -15.02 17.73 -8.50
N PRO A 524 -15.50 18.36 -7.40
CA PRO A 524 -16.21 17.70 -6.31
C PRO A 524 -17.36 16.74 -6.67
N ALA A 525 -18.18 17.07 -7.67
CA ALA A 525 -19.38 16.31 -8.02
C ALA A 525 -19.09 15.02 -8.82
N ALA A 526 -17.83 14.81 -9.26
CA ALA A 526 -17.45 13.71 -10.14
C ALA A 526 -16.47 12.72 -9.48
N VAL A 527 -16.37 12.73 -8.14
CA VAL A 527 -15.40 11.88 -7.41
C VAL A 527 -15.96 10.57 -6.87
N PHE A 528 -17.29 10.47 -6.75
CA PHE A 528 -17.92 9.35 -6.08
C PHE A 528 -18.38 8.27 -7.08
N ALA A 529 -18.01 7.02 -6.80
CA ALA A 529 -18.53 5.88 -7.54
C ALA A 529 -20.04 5.70 -7.30
N PRO A 530 -20.77 5.08 -8.24
CA PRO A 530 -22.12 4.61 -7.98
C PRO A 530 -22.12 3.60 -6.84
N ALA A 531 -23.20 3.57 -6.06
CA ALA A 531 -23.34 2.62 -4.96
C ALA A 531 -23.19 1.16 -5.45
N THR A 532 -22.51 0.34 -4.65
CA THR A 532 -22.37 -1.10 -4.88
C THR A 532 -23.76 -1.76 -4.95
N PRO A 533 -24.09 -2.50 -6.02
CA PRO A 533 -25.38 -3.18 -6.15
C PRO A 533 -25.59 -4.28 -5.10
N ALA A 534 -26.85 -4.67 -4.90
CA ALA A 534 -27.18 -5.91 -4.21
C ALA A 534 -26.72 -7.14 -5.01
N ALA A 535 -26.55 -8.27 -4.33
CA ALA A 535 -26.17 -9.53 -4.96
C ALA A 535 -27.18 -9.94 -6.05
N PRO A 536 -26.74 -10.56 -7.16
CA PRO A 536 -27.67 -11.13 -8.14
C PRO A 536 -28.57 -12.16 -7.48
N VAL A 537 -29.84 -12.21 -7.91
CA VAL A 537 -30.84 -13.18 -7.45
C VAL A 537 -31.28 -14.06 -8.62
N PRO A 538 -30.57 -15.16 -8.91
CA PRO A 538 -30.92 -16.08 -9.98
C PRO A 538 -32.22 -16.83 -9.66
N ARG A 539 -33.06 -17.02 -10.67
CA ARG A 539 -34.25 -17.87 -10.61
C ARG A 539 -33.96 -19.17 -11.34
N GLU A 540 -34.04 -20.28 -10.62
CA GLU A 540 -33.86 -21.60 -11.21
C GLU A 540 -35.06 -21.99 -12.10
N THR A 541 -34.75 -22.61 -13.23
CA THR A 541 -35.67 -23.11 -14.24
C THR A 541 -35.24 -24.51 -14.67
N THR A 542 -36.07 -25.19 -15.46
CA THR A 542 -35.72 -26.50 -16.04
C THR A 542 -34.49 -26.43 -16.97
N ALA A 543 -34.30 -25.31 -17.68
CA ALA A 543 -33.19 -25.12 -18.60
C ALA A 543 -31.89 -24.58 -17.95
N GLY A 544 -31.94 -24.16 -16.67
CA GLY A 544 -30.84 -23.51 -15.98
C GLY A 544 -31.32 -22.33 -15.13
N TRP A 545 -30.67 -21.17 -15.19
CA TRP A 545 -31.01 -20.00 -14.38
C TRP A 545 -31.35 -18.79 -15.24
N GLN A 546 -32.34 -18.02 -14.80
CA GLN A 546 -32.67 -16.68 -15.31
C GLN A 546 -32.23 -15.64 -14.28
N ILE A 547 -31.46 -14.65 -14.72
CA ILE A 547 -30.89 -13.63 -13.85
C ILE A 547 -31.37 -12.26 -14.32
N PRO A 548 -32.24 -11.58 -13.55
CA PRO A 548 -32.62 -10.20 -13.82
C PRO A 548 -31.39 -9.29 -13.74
N VAL A 549 -31.20 -8.44 -14.74
CA VAL A 549 -30.13 -7.43 -14.81
C VAL A 549 -30.80 -6.06 -14.95
N PRO A 550 -30.80 -5.23 -13.90
CA PRO A 550 -31.39 -3.90 -13.96
C PRO A 550 -30.70 -3.00 -15.00
N ALA A 551 -31.35 -1.91 -15.40
CA ALA A 551 -30.75 -0.90 -16.26
C ALA A 551 -29.43 -0.38 -15.66
N ASP A 552 -28.47 -0.06 -16.53
CA ASP A 552 -27.12 0.42 -16.17
C ASP A 552 -26.26 -0.56 -15.34
N HIS A 553 -26.71 -1.81 -15.18
CA HIS A 553 -25.93 -2.85 -14.52
C HIS A 553 -25.24 -3.77 -15.53
N VAL A 554 -24.09 -4.30 -15.11
CA VAL A 554 -23.34 -5.32 -15.84
C VAL A 554 -23.33 -6.59 -15.00
N LEU A 555 -23.84 -7.68 -15.55
CA LEU A 555 -23.75 -9.01 -14.94
C LEU A 555 -22.42 -9.66 -15.32
N TRP A 556 -21.75 -10.23 -14.33
CA TRP A 556 -20.53 -11.01 -14.50
C TRP A 556 -20.77 -12.46 -14.12
N ARG A 557 -20.19 -13.40 -14.86
CA ARG A 557 -20.16 -14.84 -14.59
C ARG A 557 -18.73 -15.35 -14.73
N ASP A 558 -18.16 -15.89 -13.65
CA ASP A 558 -16.81 -16.46 -13.61
C ASP A 558 -15.73 -15.56 -14.26
N GLY A 559 -15.75 -14.26 -13.95
CA GLY A 559 -14.83 -13.28 -14.55
C GLY A 559 -15.25 -12.72 -15.91
N GLN A 560 -16.31 -13.24 -16.55
CA GLN A 560 -16.77 -12.81 -17.87
C GLN A 560 -18.04 -11.97 -17.80
N ARG A 561 -18.11 -10.87 -18.57
CA ARG A 561 -19.35 -10.11 -18.72
C ARG A 561 -20.39 -10.93 -19.49
N LEU A 562 -21.64 -10.91 -19.02
CA LEU A 562 -22.78 -11.47 -19.73
C LEU A 562 -23.66 -10.35 -20.29
N SER A 563 -24.14 -10.55 -21.51
CA SER A 563 -25.10 -9.65 -22.16
C SER A 563 -26.53 -10.17 -21.92
N PRO A 564 -27.37 -9.44 -21.16
CA PRO A 564 -28.77 -9.83 -20.98
C PRO A 564 -29.59 -9.54 -22.26
N ALA A 565 -30.63 -10.33 -22.50
CA ALA A 565 -31.66 -10.05 -23.49
C ALA A 565 -32.89 -9.49 -22.77
N GLN A 566 -33.34 -8.28 -23.13
CA GLN A 566 -34.48 -7.59 -22.49
C GLN A 566 -34.37 -7.52 -20.95
N GLY A 567 -33.15 -7.28 -20.43
CA GLY A 567 -32.89 -7.19 -18.99
C GLY A 567 -32.84 -8.55 -18.26
N ILE A 568 -32.81 -9.67 -18.97
CA ILE A 568 -32.67 -11.01 -18.38
C ILE A 568 -31.48 -11.73 -19.04
N ALA A 569 -30.51 -12.15 -18.23
CA ALA A 569 -29.47 -13.06 -18.65
C ALA A 569 -29.91 -14.51 -18.37
N THR A 570 -29.45 -15.45 -19.20
CA THR A 570 -29.70 -16.88 -19.01
C THR A 570 -28.38 -17.63 -18.85
N LEU A 571 -28.39 -18.63 -17.98
CA LEU A 571 -27.26 -19.52 -17.75
C LEU A 571 -27.75 -20.96 -17.84
N ALA A 572 -27.18 -21.75 -18.75
CA ALA A 572 -27.55 -23.14 -18.93
C ALA A 572 -27.08 -24.03 -17.77
N ARG A 573 -27.78 -25.14 -17.53
CA ARG A 573 -27.33 -26.18 -16.60
C ARG A 573 -26.31 -27.09 -17.28
N ASP A 574 -25.02 -26.84 -17.07
CA ASP A 574 -23.91 -27.57 -17.69
C ASP A 574 -23.19 -28.56 -16.74
N GLY A 575 -23.68 -28.68 -15.50
CA GLY A 575 -23.10 -29.56 -14.48
C GLY A 575 -21.95 -28.94 -13.69
N ALA A 576 -21.57 -27.69 -13.98
CA ALA A 576 -20.62 -26.92 -13.19
C ALA A 576 -21.32 -25.91 -12.27
N SER A 577 -20.57 -25.39 -11.32
CA SER A 577 -20.94 -24.24 -10.52
C SER A 577 -20.39 -22.96 -11.14
N HIS A 578 -21.21 -21.91 -11.14
CA HIS A 578 -20.90 -20.60 -11.69
C HIS A 578 -21.16 -19.52 -10.66
N CYS A 579 -20.26 -18.56 -10.56
CA CYS A 579 -20.34 -17.46 -9.62
C CYS A 579 -20.65 -16.14 -10.34
N LEU A 580 -21.59 -15.38 -9.75
CA LEU A 580 -22.20 -14.20 -10.35
C LEU A 580 -22.01 -12.97 -9.48
N SER A 581 -21.81 -11.82 -10.11
CA SER A 581 -21.85 -10.51 -9.44
C SER A 581 -22.40 -9.43 -10.38
N LEU A 582 -22.81 -8.29 -9.81
CA LEU A 582 -23.27 -7.12 -10.54
C LEU A 582 -22.34 -5.93 -10.26
N THR A 583 -22.08 -5.13 -11.29
CA THR A 583 -21.63 -3.74 -11.14
C THR A 583 -22.68 -2.80 -11.72
N ARG A 584 -22.66 -1.53 -11.30
CA ARG A 584 -23.46 -0.45 -11.87
C ARG A 584 -22.55 0.59 -12.50
N ARG A 585 -22.96 1.14 -13.63
CA ARG A 585 -22.24 2.22 -14.32
C ARG A 585 -23.03 3.52 -14.28
N GLU A 586 -22.31 4.62 -14.11
CA GLU A 586 -22.86 5.97 -14.23
C GLU A 586 -21.82 6.86 -14.93
N GLY A 587 -22.10 7.22 -16.19
CA GLY A 587 -21.12 7.89 -17.05
C GLY A 587 -19.83 7.08 -17.19
N ALA A 588 -18.70 7.65 -16.76
CA ALA A 588 -17.39 7.02 -16.80
C ALA A 588 -17.04 6.20 -15.54
N LEU A 589 -17.85 6.30 -14.48
CA LEU A 589 -17.60 5.61 -13.22
C LEU A 589 -18.36 4.28 -13.16
N GLU A 590 -17.76 3.32 -12.48
CA GLU A 590 -18.28 1.98 -12.25
C GLU A 590 -18.22 1.72 -10.74
N SER A 591 -19.30 1.16 -10.19
CA SER A 591 -19.33 0.74 -8.79
C SER A 591 -18.35 -0.40 -8.55
N LEU A 592 -18.05 -0.66 -7.27
CA LEU A 592 -17.50 -1.95 -6.89
C LEU A 592 -18.54 -3.08 -7.12
N HIS A 593 -18.08 -4.33 -7.15
CA HIS A 593 -18.96 -5.47 -7.35
C HIS A 593 -19.83 -5.75 -6.12
N SER A 594 -21.07 -6.16 -6.39
CA SER A 594 -21.99 -6.73 -5.40
C SER A 594 -21.37 -7.94 -4.68
N PRO A 595 -21.96 -8.39 -3.55
CA PRO A 595 -21.67 -9.73 -3.04
C PRO A 595 -21.92 -10.77 -4.13
N MET A 596 -21.16 -11.86 -4.06
CA MET A 596 -21.17 -12.91 -5.05
C MET A 596 -22.27 -13.94 -4.75
N THR A 597 -23.01 -14.35 -5.79
CA THR A 597 -23.98 -15.46 -5.72
C THR A 597 -23.49 -16.59 -6.63
N CYS A 598 -23.22 -17.77 -6.08
CA CYS A 598 -22.87 -18.94 -6.90
C CYS A 598 -24.07 -19.88 -7.06
N VAL A 599 -24.25 -20.41 -8.28
CA VAL A 599 -25.29 -21.37 -8.67
C VAL A 599 -24.67 -22.65 -9.21
N GLY A 600 -25.44 -23.74 -9.26
CA GLY A 600 -25.00 -25.03 -9.79
C GLY A 600 -25.00 -26.13 -8.73
N PRO A 601 -24.51 -27.35 -9.07
CA PRO A 601 -24.47 -28.46 -8.14
C PRO A 601 -23.58 -28.15 -6.92
N GLN A 602 -24.01 -28.57 -5.74
CA GLN A 602 -23.24 -28.43 -4.51
C GLN A 602 -23.49 -29.65 -3.63
N GLN A 603 -22.43 -30.17 -3.02
CA GLN A 603 -22.52 -31.18 -1.97
C GLN A 603 -22.05 -30.58 -0.64
N VAL A 604 -22.79 -30.86 0.43
CA VAL A 604 -22.45 -30.42 1.78
C VAL A 604 -22.25 -31.66 2.64
N LEU A 605 -21.06 -31.81 3.17
CA LEU A 605 -20.67 -32.93 4.03
C LEU A 605 -20.56 -32.41 5.47
N ALA A 606 -21.44 -32.88 6.35
CA ALA A 606 -21.37 -32.53 7.77
C ALA A 606 -20.09 -33.11 8.40
N GLY A 607 -19.45 -32.34 9.29
CA GLY A 607 -18.24 -32.75 9.98
C GLY A 607 -17.28 -31.59 10.22
N ALA A 608 -16.28 -31.81 11.07
CA ALA A 608 -15.34 -30.77 11.48
C ALA A 608 -13.92 -30.96 10.94
N THR A 609 -13.45 -32.20 10.87
CA THR A 609 -12.03 -32.51 10.56
C THR A 609 -11.81 -33.63 9.56
N HIS A 610 -12.80 -34.51 9.35
CA HIS A 610 -12.68 -35.66 8.45
C HIS A 610 -14.00 -35.90 7.71
N TRP A 611 -13.92 -36.21 6.42
CA TRP A 611 -15.06 -36.48 5.58
C TRP A 611 -14.79 -37.66 4.64
N GLN A 612 -15.84 -38.45 4.41
CA GLN A 612 -15.89 -39.41 3.31
C GLN A 612 -16.69 -38.79 2.18
N TRP A 613 -16.16 -38.84 0.97
CA TRP A 613 -16.77 -38.24 -0.19
C TRP A 613 -16.72 -39.18 -1.39
N THR A 614 -17.83 -39.29 -2.10
CA THR A 614 -17.87 -39.99 -3.39
C THR A 614 -18.03 -38.93 -4.47
N ALA A 615 -16.94 -38.68 -5.20
CA ALA A 615 -16.92 -37.79 -6.35
C ALA A 615 -17.81 -38.38 -7.46
N PRO A 616 -18.93 -37.71 -7.84
CA PRO A 616 -19.85 -38.22 -8.86
C PRO A 616 -19.22 -38.35 -10.24
N SER A 617 -18.22 -37.52 -10.51
CA SER A 617 -17.51 -37.45 -11.78
C SER A 617 -16.06 -37.06 -11.55
N ALA A 618 -15.20 -37.49 -12.47
CA ALA A 618 -13.84 -37.00 -12.52
C ALA A 618 -13.84 -35.53 -12.96
N GLY A 619 -12.99 -34.72 -12.33
CA GLY A 619 -12.83 -33.31 -12.68
C GLY A 619 -12.34 -32.47 -11.52
N ARG A 620 -12.45 -31.16 -11.69
CA ARG A 620 -12.03 -30.19 -10.68
C ARG A 620 -13.16 -29.86 -9.72
N TRP A 621 -12.84 -29.85 -8.45
CA TRP A 621 -13.77 -29.57 -7.37
C TRP A 621 -13.22 -28.47 -6.48
N ARG A 622 -14.07 -27.48 -6.19
CA ARG A 622 -13.79 -26.42 -5.23
C ARG A 622 -14.34 -26.82 -3.87
N ALA A 623 -13.52 -26.69 -2.85
CA ALA A 623 -13.83 -26.93 -1.46
C ALA A 623 -13.88 -25.61 -0.68
N ARG A 624 -14.88 -25.47 0.21
CA ARG A 624 -14.98 -24.43 1.24
C ARG A 624 -15.46 -25.05 2.54
N LEU A 625 -14.95 -24.59 3.68
CA LEU A 625 -15.45 -24.98 4.99
C LEU A 625 -16.50 -23.98 5.45
N ARG A 626 -17.62 -24.46 6.00
CA ARG A 626 -18.51 -23.65 6.83
C ARG A 626 -17.95 -23.62 8.23
N TYR A 627 -17.72 -22.43 8.75
CA TYR A 627 -17.03 -22.27 10.01
C TYR A 627 -17.46 -21.01 10.76
N ASP A 628 -17.14 -20.97 12.06
CA ASP A 628 -17.14 -19.76 12.87
C ASP A 628 -15.81 -19.65 13.65
N ASN A 629 -15.18 -18.48 13.61
CA ASN A 629 -13.94 -18.17 14.35
C ASN A 629 -14.16 -16.96 15.26
N PRO A 630 -14.60 -17.18 16.51
CA PRO A 630 -14.90 -16.13 17.47
C PRO A 630 -13.66 -15.76 18.33
N ASN A 631 -12.45 -15.88 17.77
CA ASN A 631 -11.22 -15.71 18.55
C ASN A 631 -10.75 -14.26 18.70
N GLY A 632 -11.30 -13.34 17.93
CA GLY A 632 -11.04 -11.92 18.08
C GLY A 632 -11.94 -11.08 17.17
N PRO A 633 -11.77 -9.74 17.21
CA PRO A 633 -12.46 -8.85 16.31
C PRO A 633 -11.98 -9.08 14.88
N ILE A 634 -12.84 -8.75 13.90
CA ILE A 634 -12.53 -8.96 12.48
C ILE A 634 -11.43 -8.02 11.94
N ASN A 635 -11.13 -6.91 12.63
CA ASN A 635 -10.16 -5.90 12.21
C ASN A 635 -8.81 -5.99 12.94
N THR A 636 -8.60 -6.98 13.82
CA THR A 636 -7.38 -7.12 14.61
C THR A 636 -7.15 -8.58 15.02
N GLY A 637 -6.11 -8.83 15.83
CA GLY A 637 -5.76 -10.16 16.35
C GLY A 637 -4.69 -10.88 15.55
N VAL A 638 -4.34 -12.08 16.02
CA VAL A 638 -3.21 -12.90 15.53
C VAL A 638 -3.60 -14.36 15.32
N THR A 639 -4.91 -14.63 15.28
CA THR A 639 -5.51 -15.97 15.38
C THR A 639 -6.43 -16.29 14.19
N ALA A 640 -6.12 -15.77 13.01
CA ALA A 640 -6.65 -16.33 11.77
C ALA A 640 -6.34 -17.82 11.74
N ALA A 641 -7.37 -18.68 11.60
CA ALA A 641 -7.14 -20.11 11.61
C ALA A 641 -6.68 -20.57 10.23
N VAL A 642 -5.56 -21.27 10.17
CA VAL A 642 -4.95 -21.77 8.94
C VAL A 642 -4.74 -23.26 9.09
N LYS A 643 -5.26 -24.02 8.13
CA LYS A 643 -5.21 -25.48 8.10
C LYS A 643 -4.77 -25.95 6.74
N THR A 644 -4.44 -27.23 6.64
CA THR A 644 -4.20 -27.89 5.36
C THR A 644 -5.35 -28.86 5.08
N LEU A 645 -6.10 -28.63 4.00
CA LEU A 645 -7.11 -29.56 3.54
C LEU A 645 -6.44 -30.61 2.63
N VAL A 646 -6.55 -31.88 3.00
CA VAL A 646 -5.91 -33.00 2.31
C VAL A 646 -6.96 -33.85 1.63
N LEU A 647 -6.87 -34.00 0.31
CA LEU A 647 -7.68 -34.93 -0.47
C LEU A 647 -6.87 -36.19 -0.80
N GLN A 648 -7.43 -37.35 -0.44
CA GLN A 648 -6.85 -38.66 -0.70
C GLN A 648 -7.85 -39.50 -1.50
N CYS A 649 -7.50 -39.86 -2.73
CA CYS A 649 -8.32 -40.73 -3.58
C CYS A 649 -7.50 -41.95 -4.00
N GLU A 650 -8.14 -43.10 -4.15
CA GLU A 650 -7.45 -44.34 -4.52
C GLU A 650 -6.67 -44.19 -5.84
N GLY A 651 -5.41 -44.64 -5.85
CA GLY A 651 -4.54 -44.58 -7.03
C GLY A 651 -4.11 -43.16 -7.46
N LYS A 652 -4.33 -42.13 -6.64
CA LYS A 652 -3.90 -40.75 -6.88
C LYS A 652 -2.97 -40.26 -5.76
N PRO A 653 -1.98 -39.40 -6.07
CA PRO A 653 -1.20 -38.72 -5.04
C PRO A 653 -2.09 -37.81 -4.18
N ASP A 654 -1.77 -37.74 -2.90
CA ASP A 654 -2.42 -36.83 -1.96
C ASP A 654 -2.27 -35.38 -2.43
N GLN A 655 -3.36 -34.63 -2.41
CA GLN A 655 -3.36 -33.20 -2.69
C GLN A 655 -3.55 -32.43 -1.38
N ARG A 656 -2.61 -31.54 -1.09
CA ARG A 656 -2.61 -30.68 0.11
C ARG A 656 -2.84 -29.24 -0.33
N ARG A 657 -3.77 -28.53 0.32
CA ARG A 657 -4.07 -27.13 0.02
C ARG A 657 -4.27 -26.34 1.30
N PRO A 658 -3.65 -25.15 1.46
CA PRO A 658 -3.92 -24.29 2.60
C PRO A 658 -5.35 -23.77 2.53
N ILE A 659 -6.06 -23.81 3.66
CA ILE A 659 -7.40 -23.26 3.80
C ILE A 659 -7.45 -22.37 5.02
N VAL A 660 -8.06 -21.19 4.87
CA VAL A 660 -8.00 -20.11 5.85
C VAL A 660 -9.40 -19.78 6.33
N MET A 661 -9.52 -19.68 7.64
CA MET A 661 -10.74 -19.38 8.38
C MET A 661 -10.46 -18.14 9.26
N PRO A 662 -10.55 -16.94 8.67
CA PRO A 662 -10.37 -15.67 9.39
C PRO A 662 -11.31 -15.51 10.58
N HIS A 663 -11.04 -14.58 11.49
CA HIS A 663 -12.05 -14.13 12.45
C HIS A 663 -13.37 -13.79 11.72
N SER A 664 -14.50 -14.25 12.27
CA SER A 664 -15.80 -14.12 11.63
C SER A 664 -16.86 -13.53 12.57
N VAL A 665 -17.86 -12.89 11.98
CA VAL A 665 -19.07 -12.46 12.69
C VAL A 665 -20.17 -13.49 12.43
N GLY A 666 -20.10 -14.61 13.15
CA GLY A 666 -20.99 -15.75 12.95
C GLY A 666 -20.46 -16.76 11.92
N GLU A 667 -21.31 -17.71 11.54
CA GLU A 667 -20.96 -18.77 10.60
C GLU A 667 -20.86 -18.23 9.17
N GLN A 668 -19.72 -18.50 8.51
CA GLN A 668 -19.45 -18.10 7.13
C GLN A 668 -18.59 -19.16 6.41
N ASP A 669 -18.31 -18.92 5.14
CA ASP A 669 -17.43 -19.80 4.36
C ASP A 669 -15.95 -19.40 4.52
N SER A 670 -15.06 -20.40 4.56
CA SER A 670 -13.62 -20.20 4.48
C SER A 670 -13.18 -19.70 3.10
N THR A 671 -11.89 -19.37 2.95
CA THR A 671 -11.27 -19.30 1.63
C THR A 671 -11.45 -20.63 0.87
N ALA A 672 -11.42 -20.58 -0.46
CA ALA A 672 -11.60 -21.73 -1.30
C ALA A 672 -10.27 -22.38 -1.71
N VAL A 673 -10.32 -23.70 -1.87
CA VAL A 673 -9.24 -24.48 -2.47
C VAL A 673 -9.81 -25.37 -3.58
N GLU A 674 -8.99 -25.68 -4.58
CA GLU A 674 -9.39 -26.54 -5.70
C GLU A 674 -8.54 -27.82 -5.72
N PHE A 675 -9.21 -28.95 -6.00
CA PHE A 675 -8.63 -30.27 -6.15
C PHE A 675 -9.04 -30.91 -7.48
N GLU A 676 -8.19 -31.77 -8.01
CA GLU A 676 -8.54 -32.66 -9.12
C GLU A 676 -8.93 -34.03 -8.55
N ALA A 677 -10.17 -34.49 -8.75
CA ALA A 677 -10.66 -35.76 -8.22
C ALA A 677 -11.01 -36.74 -9.35
N PRO A 678 -10.71 -38.05 -9.23
CA PRO A 678 -11.33 -39.07 -10.06
C PRO A 678 -12.80 -39.25 -9.66
N ALA A 679 -13.60 -39.92 -10.49
CA ALA A 679 -14.89 -40.43 -10.02
C ALA A 679 -14.66 -41.57 -9.01
N GLY A 680 -15.42 -41.62 -7.92
CA GLY A 680 -15.30 -42.64 -6.89
C GLY A 680 -15.00 -42.10 -5.49
N SER A 681 -14.55 -42.98 -4.59
CA SER A 681 -14.39 -42.66 -3.17
C SER A 681 -13.07 -41.92 -2.90
N CYS A 682 -13.18 -40.86 -2.11
CA CYS A 682 -12.06 -40.09 -1.58
C CYS A 682 -12.28 -39.80 -0.08
N ARG A 683 -11.17 -39.64 0.63
CA ARG A 683 -11.13 -39.12 2.00
C ARG A 683 -10.63 -37.70 2.00
N ILE A 684 -11.24 -36.87 2.83
CA ILE A 684 -10.80 -35.49 3.05
C ILE A 684 -10.51 -35.33 4.54
N ALA A 685 -9.36 -34.74 4.87
CA ALA A 685 -8.95 -34.47 6.24
C ALA A 685 -8.43 -33.04 6.38
N LEU A 686 -8.62 -32.46 7.57
CA LEU A 686 -8.11 -31.15 7.96
C LEU A 686 -6.92 -31.33 8.90
N GLU A 687 -5.74 -30.90 8.46
CA GLU A 687 -4.51 -30.94 9.24
C GLU A 687 -4.11 -29.55 9.74
N GLU A 688 -3.25 -29.52 10.76
CA GLU A 688 -2.72 -28.28 11.32
C GLU A 688 -1.91 -27.47 10.31
N GLY A 689 -2.00 -26.16 10.44
CA GLY A 689 -1.18 -25.18 9.72
C GLY A 689 -0.45 -24.26 10.69
N PHE A 690 0.06 -23.16 10.16
CA PHE A 690 0.76 -22.13 10.92
C PHE A 690 -0.08 -20.85 10.98
N ASN A 691 0.01 -20.04 12.04
CA ASN A 691 -0.52 -18.67 12.04
C ASN A 691 0.33 -17.75 12.94
N MET A 692 -0.02 -16.46 13.02
CA MET A 692 0.79 -15.48 13.76
C MET A 692 0.91 -15.81 15.26
N SER A 693 -0.09 -16.43 15.89
CA SER A 693 -0.03 -16.85 17.29
C SER A 693 1.15 -17.81 17.58
N ALA A 694 1.65 -18.52 16.57
CA ALA A 694 2.79 -19.42 16.67
C ALA A 694 4.15 -18.71 16.73
N LEU A 695 4.22 -17.38 16.59
CA LEU A 695 5.48 -16.62 16.67
C LEU A 695 5.81 -16.18 18.10
N THR A 696 7.08 -16.29 18.49
CA THR A 696 7.61 -15.78 19.77
C THR A 696 7.32 -14.30 19.99
N HIS A 697 7.32 -13.49 18.94
CA HIS A 697 6.98 -12.06 18.98
C HIS A 697 5.62 -11.81 19.66
N PHE A 698 4.62 -12.66 19.40
CA PHE A 698 3.28 -12.53 19.98
C PHE A 698 3.12 -13.17 21.35
N ALA A 699 4.18 -13.71 21.96
CA ALA A 699 4.11 -14.27 23.32
C ALA A 699 3.71 -13.23 24.39
N LYS A 700 3.91 -11.94 24.11
CA LYS A 700 3.48 -10.84 25.00
C LYS A 700 2.21 -10.15 24.52
N TYR A 701 1.60 -10.61 23.43
CA TYR A 701 0.35 -10.04 22.94
C TYR A 701 -0.79 -10.36 23.92
N ASN A 702 -1.56 -9.33 24.26
CA ASN A 702 -2.69 -9.38 25.19
C ASN A 702 -3.91 -8.58 24.67
N GLY A 703 -3.91 -8.18 23.39
CA GLY A 703 -5.05 -7.52 22.74
C GLY A 703 -6.15 -8.47 22.28
N GLY A 704 -5.94 -9.79 22.41
CA GLY A 704 -6.86 -10.84 21.98
C GLY A 704 -6.31 -12.22 22.35
N LYS A 705 -6.94 -13.28 21.84
CA LYS A 705 -6.51 -14.67 22.07
C LYS A 705 -5.21 -15.00 21.31
N GLY A 706 -4.59 -16.15 21.61
CA GLY A 706 -3.41 -16.66 20.89
C GLY A 706 -2.08 -15.97 21.21
N GLY A 707 -2.07 -14.95 22.09
CA GLY A 707 -0.85 -14.26 22.49
C GLY A 707 -0.21 -14.91 23.72
N LYS A 708 -0.28 -14.20 24.86
CA LYS A 708 0.20 -14.66 26.17
C LYS A 708 -0.38 -16.01 26.61
N ASP A 709 -1.56 -16.37 26.11
CA ASP A 709 -2.28 -17.60 26.49
C ASP A 709 -1.81 -18.84 25.71
N GLY A 710 -0.81 -18.68 24.82
CA GLY A 710 -0.25 -19.76 24.00
C GLY A 710 -0.71 -19.69 22.54
N VAL A 711 -0.23 -20.64 21.73
CA VAL A 711 -0.60 -20.75 20.31
C VAL A 711 -2.08 -21.09 20.18
N LEU A 712 -2.80 -20.39 19.32
CA LEU A 712 -4.21 -20.66 19.00
C LEU A 712 -4.43 -20.58 17.49
N ASN A 713 -4.64 -21.74 16.88
CA ASN A 713 -4.89 -21.88 15.45
C ASN A 713 -6.18 -22.69 15.22
N GLU A 714 -7.30 -22.26 15.79
CA GLU A 714 -8.55 -23.04 15.79
C GLU A 714 -9.74 -22.22 15.27
N ALA A 715 -10.68 -22.90 14.61
CA ALA A 715 -11.99 -22.39 14.23
C ALA A 715 -13.02 -23.52 14.34
N ARG A 716 -14.28 -23.18 14.59
CA ARG A 716 -15.38 -24.15 14.69
C ARG A 716 -15.89 -24.50 13.30
N VAL A 717 -15.53 -25.67 12.78
CA VAL A 717 -15.98 -26.14 11.46
C VAL A 717 -17.25 -26.98 11.61
N SER A 718 -18.28 -26.70 10.81
CA SER A 718 -19.56 -27.42 10.83
C SER A 718 -19.78 -28.31 9.60
N ALA A 719 -19.25 -27.90 8.44
CA ALA A 719 -19.39 -28.66 7.21
C ALA A 719 -18.30 -28.34 6.17
N LEU A 720 -18.12 -29.27 5.23
CA LEU A 720 -17.35 -29.08 4.02
C LEU A 720 -18.31 -28.99 2.81
N THR A 721 -18.19 -27.91 2.06
CA THR A 721 -18.89 -27.71 0.78
C THR A 721 -17.98 -28.08 -0.37
N LEU A 722 -18.50 -28.88 -1.32
CA LEU A 722 -17.82 -29.29 -2.55
C LEU A 722 -18.66 -28.92 -3.77
N MET A 723 -18.04 -28.27 -4.75
CA MET A 723 -18.68 -27.75 -5.95
C MET A 723 -17.86 -28.11 -7.20
N PRO A 724 -18.46 -28.70 -8.25
CA PRO A 724 -17.74 -28.95 -9.49
C PRO A 724 -17.43 -27.62 -10.18
N VAL A 725 -16.19 -27.44 -10.62
CA VAL A 725 -15.75 -26.23 -11.32
C VAL A 725 -15.74 -26.50 -12.82
N SER A 726 -16.25 -25.57 -13.61
CA SER A 726 -16.20 -25.68 -15.07
C SER A 726 -14.75 -25.76 -15.54
N LEU A 727 -14.45 -26.65 -16.49
CA LEU A 727 -13.21 -26.66 -17.27
C LEU A 727 -13.20 -25.48 -18.26
N SER A 728 -13.46 -24.25 -17.79
CA SER A 728 -13.39 -23.08 -18.64
C SER A 728 -11.91 -22.78 -18.91
N LEU A 729 -11.51 -22.95 -20.17
CA LEU A 729 -10.27 -22.43 -20.74
C LEU A 729 -10.08 -21.01 -20.24
N GLU A 730 -8.96 -20.74 -19.56
CA GLU A 730 -8.56 -19.36 -19.33
C GLU A 730 -8.71 -18.60 -20.66
N PRO A 731 -9.29 -17.40 -20.66
CA PRO A 731 -9.31 -16.61 -21.87
C PRO A 731 -7.84 -16.41 -22.27
N ARG A 732 -7.40 -17.10 -23.33
CA ARG A 732 -6.22 -16.68 -24.08
C ARG A 732 -6.54 -15.27 -24.54
N ARG A 733 -5.99 -14.29 -23.84
CA ARG A 733 -5.95 -12.89 -24.28
C ARG A 733 -4.51 -12.54 -24.57
#